data_AF-A0A416CXL6-F1
#
_entry.id   AF-A0A416CXL6-F1
#
_cell.length_a   1.000
_cell.length_b   1.000
_cell.length_c   1.000
_cell.angle_alpha   90.00
_cell.angle_beta   90.00
_cell.angle_gamma   90.00
#
_symmetry.space_group_name_H-M   'P 1'
#
loop_
_entity.id
_entity.type
_entity.pdbx_description
1 polymer ?
#
loop_
_entity_poly.entity_id
_entity_poly.type
_entity_poly.pdbx_seq_one_letter_code
_entity_poly.pdbx_strand_id
1 'polypeptide(L)'
;MLKETAKFFNSFMTQYTADDGKTYWVTIPSGSPENGYVEIMSTYDITLIRDIFEQTLKCYDILEGEKYIDGDGSEAEVSKNDGYYAAIQEKYAGLPDYKITESGTVAEWPFLKNADEKGLTDDGNTNHRHTSHLLGLFPYAQITPDRTPELAAAALESMQRRYNRNDYEHTEWTAVMAAAQYARLKDGENAYKYLKLEADTFTWPNLLSISPEGIALAPCDVYCIDGTLGIAQDLAEMLLQSHSDRLEFLPALPKEWSEGNIEGMSAEGAFDVDFEWKDYTIKSAKITSKSGNRVNILKNAAINWDNVAVYDEDGNKLENVTDTSKLLSFDTKAGKSYTLKNLYGEELQTGKIINDSDPRIKYDGFSYHNERSLPDIGNDIHYSQSAGSSIEFQFVGTGIDVIAEGSSDSKTMEVFIDGESKGKFNAKSDTPRGQKVLYSVDDLDYGNHTIKVVQNEDGGYFEFDAFAVRGQYSNFINDDNPMITYGDGWGRSENRNMSNFDYMGDVHYATENGSSLNVEFSGTGIEVVLEKNSGIISAAIDGTDYDEINVGEIQDASGDRRLTVMEISGLANGSHTLKLTKTGGDWCIVDGFIILNEGGSTFNEGIYELSNLDNGKVLSLNNTEITTTDECAGADNQKWILDYVDNANFRLINAQTGMAVSLGSDNRSLVQEKIDVNSKKQIWQRVKSTAGANEYWLMNSMLGKDGTLFAQIDGEYDGNGGGVAMWYYSTSIISSGVLRMQEKILF
;
A
#
# COMPACT_ATOMS: atom_id res chain seq x y z
N MET A 1 21.67 31.87 20.58
CA MET A 1 21.49 32.29 19.17
C MET A 1 20.14 32.94 18.94
N LEU A 2 19.01 32.20 18.98
CA LEU A 2 17.66 32.75 18.77
C LEU A 2 17.37 34.02 19.59
N LYS A 3 17.67 33.99 20.90
CA LYS A 3 17.54 35.16 21.79
C LYS A 3 18.26 36.42 21.27
N GLU A 4 19.50 36.28 20.77
CA GLU A 4 20.27 37.41 20.24
C GLU A 4 19.72 37.90 18.90
N THR A 5 19.29 36.99 18.02
CA THR A 5 18.62 37.34 16.76
C THR A 5 17.31 38.09 17.02
N ALA A 6 16.51 37.62 17.98
CA ALA A 6 15.27 38.29 18.39
C ALA A 6 15.55 39.66 19.02
N LYS A 7 16.62 39.81 19.82
CA LYS A 7 17.07 41.11 20.35
C LYS A 7 17.44 42.08 19.23
N PHE A 8 18.15 41.61 18.19
CA PHE A 8 18.49 42.42 17.03
C PHE A 8 17.22 42.97 16.37
N PHE A 9 16.27 42.10 15.98
CA PHE A 9 15.01 42.56 15.37
C PHE A 9 14.19 43.43 16.32
N ASN A 10 14.14 43.08 17.61
CA ASN A 10 13.49 43.93 18.60
C ASN A 10 14.11 45.33 18.68
N SER A 11 15.42 45.49 18.47
CA SER A 11 16.07 46.79 18.43
C SER A 11 15.94 47.52 17.08
N PHE A 12 15.84 46.77 15.98
CA PHE A 12 15.85 47.29 14.62
C PHE A 12 14.47 47.74 14.15
N MET A 13 13.41 47.08 14.61
CA MET A 13 12.03 47.39 14.22
C MET A 13 11.57 48.75 14.74
N THR A 14 10.79 49.45 13.93
CA THR A 14 10.19 50.75 14.25
C THR A 14 8.68 50.71 14.06
N GLN A 15 7.97 51.67 14.63
CA GLN A 15 6.52 51.81 14.43
C GLN A 15 6.22 52.48 13.10
N TYR A 16 5.25 51.95 12.38
CA TYR A 16 4.72 52.51 11.14
C TYR A 16 3.19 52.51 11.19
N THR A 17 2.58 53.66 10.94
CA THR A 17 1.12 53.78 10.81
C THR A 17 0.76 53.65 9.33
N ALA A 18 0.06 52.57 9.01
CA ALA A 18 -0.42 52.30 7.66
C ALA A 18 -1.64 53.17 7.31
N ASP A 19 -2.05 53.12 6.04
CA ASP A 19 -3.15 53.95 5.51
C ASP A 19 -4.51 53.60 6.11
N ASP A 20 -4.67 52.39 6.66
CA ASP A 20 -5.84 51.96 7.41
C ASP A 20 -5.89 52.55 8.84
N GLY A 21 -4.89 53.35 9.23
CA GLY A 21 -4.76 53.98 10.54
C GLY A 21 -4.22 53.06 11.63
N LYS A 22 -3.91 51.79 11.32
CA LYS A 22 -3.30 50.86 12.28
C LYS A 22 -1.79 51.09 12.34
N THR A 23 -1.23 50.97 13.54
CA THR A 23 0.22 51.03 13.77
C THR A 23 0.79 49.63 13.93
N TYR A 24 1.80 49.32 13.13
CA TYR A 24 2.52 48.05 13.13
C TYR A 24 3.98 48.24 13.53
N TRP A 25 4.61 47.18 14.02
CA TRP A 25 6.07 47.08 14.10
C TRP A 25 6.60 46.56 12.78
N VAL A 26 7.49 47.32 12.13
CA VAL A 26 8.02 47.02 10.80
C VAL A 26 9.53 47.16 10.71
N THR A 27 10.13 46.59 9.68
CA THR A 27 11.52 46.85 9.24
C THR A 27 11.57 47.94 8.18
N ILE A 28 12.55 48.84 8.31
CA ILE A 28 12.83 49.93 7.37
C ILE A 28 14.36 50.13 7.30
N PRO A 29 15.01 50.01 6.12
CA PRO A 29 14.46 49.54 4.84
C PRO A 29 14.25 48.01 4.81
N SER A 30 13.59 47.51 3.77
CA SER A 30 13.34 46.07 3.57
C SER A 30 13.50 45.66 2.10
N GLY A 31 13.60 44.35 1.84
CA GLY A 31 13.70 43.78 0.50
C GLY A 31 13.02 42.42 0.42
N SER A 32 12.84 41.93 -0.80
CA SER A 32 12.36 40.58 -1.11
C SER A 32 13.40 39.97 -2.04
N PRO A 33 14.22 39.03 -1.55
CA PRO A 33 15.32 38.48 -2.34
C PRO A 33 14.82 37.82 -3.63
N GLU A 34 15.45 38.03 -4.78
CA GLU A 34 16.20 39.21 -5.23
C GLU A 34 15.35 40.11 -6.15
N ASN A 35 14.04 40.20 -5.88
CA ASN A 35 13.06 40.87 -6.73
C ASN A 35 13.08 42.40 -6.59
N GLY A 36 13.50 42.92 -5.42
CA GLY A 36 13.63 44.36 -5.22
C GLY A 36 13.86 44.80 -3.78
N TYR A 37 13.79 46.12 -3.60
CA TYR A 37 13.89 46.79 -2.30
C TYR A 37 12.78 47.82 -2.14
N VAL A 38 12.25 47.92 -0.93
CA VAL A 38 11.19 48.86 -0.55
C VAL A 38 11.55 49.59 0.73
N GLU A 39 10.85 50.69 0.98
CA GLU A 39 11.05 51.45 2.20
C GLU A 39 10.45 50.74 3.41
N ILE A 40 9.33 50.04 3.25
CA ILE A 40 8.57 49.41 4.35
C ILE A 40 8.48 47.91 4.10
N MET A 41 8.85 47.13 5.12
CA MET A 41 8.72 45.68 5.30
C MET A 41 8.00 44.89 4.19
N SER A 42 8.74 43.97 3.57
CA SER A 42 8.21 42.93 2.67
C SER A 42 7.59 41.76 3.45
N THR A 43 6.80 40.93 2.76
CA THR A 43 6.25 39.68 3.33
C THR A 43 7.35 38.68 3.75
N TYR A 44 8.51 38.74 3.09
CA TYR A 44 9.70 37.97 3.48
C TYR A 44 10.13 38.29 4.91
N ASP A 45 10.26 39.58 5.25
CA ASP A 45 10.61 40.02 6.60
C ASP A 45 9.53 39.65 7.62
N ILE A 46 8.23 39.76 7.28
CA ILE A 46 7.17 39.37 8.25
C ILE A 46 7.26 37.89 8.57
N THR A 47 7.48 37.05 7.56
CA THR A 47 7.59 35.60 7.76
C THR A 47 8.74 35.27 8.69
N LEU A 48 9.94 35.79 8.40
CA LEU A 48 11.14 35.48 9.17
C LEU A 48 11.08 36.00 10.60
N ILE A 49 10.64 37.25 10.79
CA ILE A 49 10.58 37.85 12.12
C ILE A 49 9.49 37.18 12.97
N ARG A 50 8.35 36.83 12.35
CA ARG A 50 7.29 36.08 13.03
C ARG A 50 7.82 34.74 13.54
N ASP A 51 8.51 33.97 12.71
CA ASP A 51 9.09 32.70 13.13
C ASP A 51 10.15 32.89 14.23
N ILE A 52 11.12 33.78 14.05
CA ILE A 52 12.19 34.03 15.03
C ILE A 52 11.61 34.40 16.41
N PHE A 53 10.60 35.27 16.44
CA PHE A 53 9.94 35.65 17.69
C PHE A 53 9.14 34.50 18.29
N GLU A 54 8.35 33.78 17.48
CA GLU A 54 7.60 32.61 17.96
C GLU A 54 8.51 31.53 18.55
N GLN A 55 9.56 31.14 17.83
CA GLN A 55 10.52 30.12 18.28
C GLN A 55 11.29 30.59 19.53
N THR A 56 11.63 31.88 19.60
CA THR A 56 12.28 32.44 20.80
C THR A 56 11.37 32.39 22.01
N LEU A 57 10.08 32.72 21.86
CA LEU A 57 9.09 32.65 22.94
C LEU A 57 8.87 31.19 23.38
N LYS A 58 8.77 30.24 22.45
CA LYS A 58 8.71 28.80 22.76
C LYS A 58 9.95 28.33 23.54
N CYS A 59 11.13 28.80 23.17
CA CYS A 59 12.36 28.49 23.91
C CYS A 59 12.32 29.03 25.35
N TYR A 60 11.80 30.25 25.57
CA TYR A 60 11.58 30.75 26.94
C TYR A 60 10.60 29.89 27.73
N ASP A 61 9.55 29.39 27.07
CA ASP A 61 8.57 28.54 27.74
C ASP A 61 9.14 27.18 28.16
N ILE A 62 10.03 26.61 27.33
CA ILE A 62 10.65 25.29 27.56
C ILE A 62 11.82 25.38 28.54
N LEU A 63 12.64 26.43 28.45
CA LEU A 63 13.95 26.53 29.11
C LEU A 63 13.96 27.47 30.32
N GLU A 64 12.81 27.93 30.83
CA GLU A 64 12.77 28.82 32.01
C GLU A 64 13.58 28.24 33.19
N GLY A 65 14.54 29.01 33.70
CA GLY A 65 15.43 28.62 34.78
C GLY A 65 16.69 27.87 34.34
N GLU A 66 16.82 27.51 33.05
CA GLU A 66 18.02 26.85 32.54
C GLU A 66 19.18 27.82 32.37
N LYS A 67 20.38 27.33 32.72
CA LYS A 67 21.62 28.10 32.64
C LYS A 67 22.29 27.95 31.28
N TYR A 68 22.87 29.03 30.79
CA TYR A 68 23.65 29.05 29.54
C TYR A 68 24.84 29.99 29.65
N ILE A 69 25.78 29.86 28.70
CA ILE A 69 26.89 30.80 28.54
C ILE A 69 26.49 31.84 27.50
N ASP A 70 26.46 33.11 27.89
CA ASP A 70 26.12 34.21 27.01
C ASP A 70 27.27 34.53 26.03
N GLY A 71 27.01 35.35 25.01
CA GLY A 71 27.98 35.69 23.96
C GLY A 71 29.25 36.39 24.47
N ASP A 72 29.22 36.96 25.68
CA ASP A 72 30.38 37.55 26.37
C ASP A 72 31.14 36.57 27.27
N GLY A 73 30.69 35.31 27.34
CA GLY A 73 31.28 34.25 28.16
C GLY A 73 30.78 34.19 29.61
N SER A 74 29.83 35.05 30.00
CA SER A 74 29.22 35.02 31.33
C SER A 74 28.16 33.92 31.48
N GLU A 75 27.97 33.41 32.69
CA GLU A 75 26.85 32.51 33.00
C GLU A 75 25.57 33.34 33.15
N ALA A 76 24.55 32.98 32.38
CA ALA A 76 23.24 33.58 32.38
C ALA A 76 22.16 32.50 32.57
N GLU A 77 20.95 32.94 32.88
CA GLU A 77 19.78 32.08 33.04
C GLU A 77 18.68 32.55 32.08
N VAL A 78 17.96 31.60 31.48
CA VAL A 78 16.76 31.93 30.71
C VAL A 78 15.66 32.32 31.70
N SER A 79 15.24 33.59 31.68
CA SER A 79 14.12 34.04 32.50
C SER A 79 13.16 34.93 31.71
N LYS A 80 11.86 34.63 31.80
CA LYS A 80 10.76 35.46 31.30
C LYS A 80 10.70 36.85 31.97
N ASN A 81 11.40 37.05 33.08
CA ASN A 81 11.47 38.34 33.78
C ASN A 81 12.67 39.21 33.34
N ASP A 82 13.45 38.80 32.34
CA ASP A 82 14.62 39.55 31.86
C ASP A 82 14.28 40.81 31.05
N GLY A 83 12.98 41.10 30.88
CA GLY A 83 12.46 42.24 30.12
C GLY A 83 12.43 42.03 28.60
N TYR A 84 13.25 41.14 28.06
CA TYR A 84 13.25 40.82 26.64
C TYR A 84 12.07 39.96 26.24
N TYR A 85 11.65 39.02 27.09
CA TYR A 85 10.46 38.20 26.84
C TYR A 85 9.22 39.09 26.59
N ALA A 86 8.92 40.02 27.49
CA ALA A 86 7.78 40.94 27.34
C ALA A 86 7.90 41.86 26.12
N ALA A 87 9.10 42.37 25.83
CA ALA A 87 9.35 43.23 24.66
C ALA A 87 9.15 42.47 23.33
N ILE A 88 9.59 41.21 23.26
CA ILE A 88 9.38 40.34 22.09
C ILE A 88 7.89 40.04 21.93
N GLN A 89 7.17 39.72 23.01
CA GLN A 89 5.72 39.50 22.96
C GLN A 89 4.96 40.72 22.43
N GLU A 90 5.32 41.93 22.88
CA GLU A 90 4.71 43.18 22.40
C GLU A 90 4.92 43.35 20.90
N LYS A 91 6.17 43.19 20.42
CA LYS A 91 6.46 43.37 18.98
C LYS A 91 5.86 42.28 18.13
N TYR A 92 5.88 41.03 18.60
CA TYR A 92 5.22 39.91 17.94
C TYR A 92 3.73 40.18 17.74
N ALA A 93 3.04 40.67 18.77
CA ALA A 93 1.62 41.02 18.70
C ALA A 93 1.33 42.21 17.78
N GLY A 94 2.30 43.07 17.53
CA GLY A 94 2.18 44.21 16.61
C GLY A 94 2.79 43.99 15.22
N LEU A 95 3.19 42.76 14.87
CA LEU A 95 3.60 42.43 13.51
C LEU A 95 2.40 42.52 12.55
N PRO A 96 2.60 42.93 11.29
CA PRO A 96 1.54 42.87 10.29
C PRO A 96 1.23 41.43 9.90
N ASP A 97 -0.03 41.17 9.56
CA ASP A 97 -0.49 39.91 8.98
C ASP A 97 -0.17 39.80 7.49
N TYR A 98 -0.20 38.57 6.98
CA TYR A 98 -0.17 38.32 5.55
C TYR A 98 -1.35 39.01 4.86
N LYS A 99 -1.09 39.64 3.72
CA LYS A 99 -2.10 40.35 2.93
C LYS A 99 -2.37 39.58 1.65
N ILE A 100 -3.65 39.44 1.32
CA ILE A 100 -4.10 38.94 0.01
C ILE A 100 -4.38 40.16 -0.87
N THR A 101 -3.87 40.14 -2.10
CA THR A 101 -4.07 41.22 -3.08
C THR A 101 -5.46 41.17 -3.69
N GLU A 102 -5.87 42.23 -4.38
CA GLU A 102 -7.12 42.22 -5.16
C GLU A 102 -7.13 41.15 -6.25
N SER A 103 -5.96 40.76 -6.74
CA SER A 103 -5.81 39.71 -7.74
C SER A 103 -5.77 38.30 -7.15
N GLY A 104 -5.93 38.15 -5.83
CA GLY A 104 -6.02 36.86 -5.15
C GLY A 104 -4.68 36.22 -4.80
N THR A 105 -3.55 36.93 -4.92
CA THR A 105 -2.20 36.43 -4.56
C THR A 105 -1.81 36.80 -3.14
N VAL A 106 -0.87 36.08 -2.53
CA VAL A 106 -0.17 36.58 -1.33
C VAL A 106 0.67 37.78 -1.76
N ALA A 107 0.45 38.94 -1.16
CA ALA A 107 1.21 40.16 -1.46
C ALA A 107 2.69 39.94 -1.13
N GLU A 108 3.59 40.33 -2.02
CA GLU A 108 5.03 40.30 -1.76
C GLU A 108 5.47 41.55 -0.98
N TRP A 109 4.76 42.65 -1.20
CA TRP A 109 4.99 43.99 -0.68
C TRP A 109 3.70 44.55 -0.05
N PRO A 110 3.35 44.16 1.19
CA PRO A 110 2.04 44.47 1.76
C PRO A 110 1.75 45.97 1.94
N PHE A 111 2.81 46.79 2.00
CA PHE A 111 2.78 48.24 2.14
C PHE A 111 3.20 49.00 0.87
N LEU A 112 3.22 48.33 -0.29
CA LEU A 112 3.70 48.93 -1.53
C LEU A 112 2.87 50.16 -1.91
N LYS A 113 3.56 51.29 -2.09
CA LYS A 113 3.06 52.51 -2.70
C LYS A 113 3.92 52.81 -3.93
N ASN A 114 3.29 53.25 -5.01
CA ASN A 114 3.96 53.58 -6.28
C ASN A 114 4.77 52.42 -6.88
N ALA A 115 4.21 51.20 -6.84
CA ALA A 115 4.76 49.97 -7.39
C ALA A 115 5.33 50.14 -8.82
N ASP A 116 4.55 50.78 -9.69
CA ASP A 116 4.86 51.03 -11.10
C ASP A 116 6.11 51.91 -11.29
N GLU A 117 6.35 52.89 -10.41
CA GLU A 117 7.52 53.78 -10.48
C GLU A 117 8.82 53.05 -10.14
N LYS A 118 8.71 51.94 -9.39
CA LYS A 118 9.83 51.07 -8.97
C LYS A 118 9.91 49.78 -9.79
N GLY A 119 9.01 49.56 -10.75
CA GLY A 119 8.95 48.35 -11.57
C GLY A 119 8.61 47.08 -10.77
N LEU A 120 7.98 47.23 -9.61
CA LEU A 120 7.59 46.12 -8.73
C LEU A 120 6.09 45.81 -8.93
N THR A 121 5.71 44.55 -8.74
CA THR A 121 4.30 44.12 -8.76
C THR A 121 4.02 43.14 -7.62
N ASP A 122 2.80 43.19 -7.09
CA ASP A 122 2.27 42.27 -6.07
C ASP A 122 1.31 41.22 -6.65
N ASP A 123 0.97 41.32 -7.93
CA ASP A 123 0.01 40.43 -8.60
C ASP A 123 0.56 39.03 -8.91
N GLY A 124 1.78 38.73 -8.46
CA GLY A 124 2.49 37.47 -8.70
C GLY A 124 3.00 37.29 -10.14
N ASN A 125 2.70 38.21 -11.06
CA ASN A 125 2.97 38.09 -12.49
C ASN A 125 4.37 38.61 -12.87
N THR A 126 5.39 38.15 -12.15
CA THR A 126 6.80 38.37 -12.44
C THR A 126 7.44 37.04 -12.86
N ASN A 127 8.47 37.10 -13.71
CA ASN A 127 9.23 35.92 -14.10
C ASN A 127 10.37 35.58 -13.13
N HIS A 128 10.52 36.36 -12.05
CA HIS A 128 11.63 36.25 -11.10
C HIS A 128 11.64 34.90 -10.38
N ARG A 129 12.81 34.25 -10.36
CA ARG A 129 13.06 32.92 -9.80
C ARG A 129 12.63 32.74 -8.33
N HIS A 130 12.76 33.75 -7.48
CA HIS A 130 12.47 33.63 -6.04
C HIS A 130 10.98 33.81 -5.68
N THR A 131 10.44 32.94 -4.83
CA THR A 131 9.12 33.07 -4.20
C THR A 131 9.21 33.47 -2.73
N SER A 132 10.04 34.46 -2.39
CA SER A 132 10.38 34.84 -1.00
C SER A 132 9.18 35.23 -0.11
N HIS A 133 8.07 35.68 -0.69
CA HIS A 133 6.82 35.96 0.03
C HIS A 133 6.01 34.71 0.39
N LEU A 134 6.38 33.55 -0.15
CA LEU A 134 5.76 32.25 0.11
C LEU A 134 6.55 31.41 1.11
N LEU A 135 7.57 31.98 1.78
CA LEU A 135 8.30 31.24 2.81
C LEU A 135 7.38 30.77 3.95
N GLY A 136 6.27 31.48 4.19
CA GLY A 136 5.24 31.07 5.14
C GLY A 136 4.59 29.73 4.80
N LEU A 137 4.52 29.35 3.52
CA LEU A 137 4.03 28.05 3.05
C LEU A 137 5.12 26.97 3.15
N PHE A 138 6.34 27.31 2.73
CA PHE A 138 7.51 26.43 2.81
C PHE A 138 8.80 27.27 2.82
N PRO A 139 9.75 27.04 3.73
CA PRO A 139 9.85 25.88 4.61
C PRO A 139 9.05 25.99 5.92
N TYR A 140 8.58 27.19 6.28
CA TYR A 140 7.76 27.39 7.48
C TYR A 140 6.36 26.82 7.28
N ALA A 141 5.57 26.81 8.35
CA ALA A 141 4.18 26.34 8.31
C ALA A 141 3.18 27.43 8.72
N GLN A 142 3.49 28.70 8.46
CA GLN A 142 2.61 29.82 8.80
C GLN A 142 1.38 29.88 7.87
N ILE A 143 1.49 29.32 6.66
CA ILE A 143 0.42 29.13 5.68
C ILE A 143 0.22 27.63 5.48
N THR A 144 -0.96 27.11 5.83
CA THR A 144 -1.32 25.68 5.68
C THR A 144 -2.78 25.54 5.23
N PRO A 145 -3.14 24.55 4.39
CA PRO A 145 -4.51 24.38 3.90
C PRO A 145 -5.56 24.20 5.02
N ASP A 146 -5.20 23.54 6.12
CA ASP A 146 -6.14 23.22 7.20
C ASP A 146 -6.30 24.33 8.26
N ARG A 147 -5.34 25.25 8.37
CA ARG A 147 -5.38 26.36 9.36
C ARG A 147 -5.61 27.72 8.74
N THR A 148 -5.11 27.95 7.53
CA THR A 148 -5.20 29.23 6.81
C THR A 148 -5.63 29.00 5.36
N PRO A 149 -6.82 28.42 5.11
CA PRO A 149 -7.23 27.99 3.76
C PRO A 149 -7.24 29.13 2.74
N GLU A 150 -7.64 30.35 3.14
CA GLU A 150 -7.65 31.53 2.25
C GLU A 150 -6.24 31.93 1.81
N LEU A 151 -5.27 31.91 2.73
CA LEU A 151 -3.86 32.19 2.40
C LEU A 151 -3.22 31.06 1.58
N ALA A 152 -3.61 29.80 1.82
CA ALA A 152 -3.15 28.67 1.02
C ALA A 152 -3.65 28.76 -0.42
N ALA A 153 -4.91 29.14 -0.62
CA ALA A 153 -5.46 29.43 -1.95
C ALA A 153 -4.74 30.61 -2.63
N ALA A 154 -4.43 31.67 -1.87
CA ALA A 154 -3.68 32.79 -2.40
C ALA A 154 -2.21 32.45 -2.74
N ALA A 155 -1.59 31.54 -1.99
CA ALA A 155 -0.25 31.03 -2.28
C ALA A 155 -0.26 30.18 -3.56
N LEU A 156 -1.28 29.33 -3.76
CA LEU A 156 -1.47 28.59 -5.00
C LEU A 156 -1.61 29.53 -6.21
N GLU A 157 -2.41 30.59 -6.09
CA GLU A 157 -2.55 31.60 -7.15
C GLU A 157 -1.21 32.30 -7.44
N SER A 158 -0.45 32.68 -6.39
CA SER A 158 0.90 33.25 -6.55
C SER A 158 1.84 32.30 -7.31
N MET A 159 1.82 31.01 -6.98
CA MET A 159 2.63 29.97 -7.62
C MET A 159 2.21 29.77 -9.08
N GLN A 160 0.92 29.61 -9.35
CA GLN A 160 0.40 29.40 -10.70
C GLN A 160 0.74 30.56 -11.64
N ARG A 161 0.63 31.80 -11.15
CA ARG A 161 1.01 32.98 -11.95
C ARG A 161 2.48 33.10 -12.24
N ARG A 162 3.33 32.64 -11.32
CA ARG A 162 4.78 32.71 -11.47
C ARG A 162 5.32 31.56 -12.31
N TYR A 163 4.97 30.33 -11.94
CA TYR A 163 5.54 29.11 -12.53
C TYR A 163 4.97 28.73 -13.88
N ASN A 164 3.77 29.20 -14.25
CA ASN A 164 3.20 28.94 -15.58
C ASN A 164 3.62 29.97 -16.64
N ARG A 165 4.51 30.92 -16.29
CA ARG A 165 5.04 31.84 -17.29
C ARG A 165 6.04 31.13 -18.20
N ASN A 166 5.93 31.41 -19.49
CA ASN A 166 6.86 30.89 -20.50
C ASN A 166 8.28 31.45 -20.36
N ASP A 167 8.45 32.59 -19.69
CA ASP A 167 9.72 33.28 -19.47
C ASP A 167 10.20 33.19 -18.02
N TYR A 168 9.61 32.29 -17.19
CA TYR A 168 10.02 32.07 -15.80
C TYR A 168 11.51 31.69 -15.75
N GLU A 169 12.26 32.33 -14.83
CA GLU A 169 13.69 32.08 -14.61
C GLU A 169 13.92 30.74 -13.88
N HIS A 170 13.65 29.64 -14.56
CA HIS A 170 13.69 28.31 -13.98
C HIS A 170 15.11 27.79 -13.78
N THR A 171 15.45 27.46 -12.54
CA THR A 171 16.72 26.85 -12.11
C THR A 171 16.47 25.59 -11.28
N GLU A 172 17.52 24.87 -10.92
CA GLU A 172 17.47 23.64 -10.13
C GLU A 172 16.82 23.87 -8.75
N TRP A 173 17.24 24.89 -8.00
CA TRP A 173 16.67 25.16 -6.68
C TRP A 173 15.22 25.64 -6.76
N THR A 174 14.81 26.27 -7.87
CA THR A 174 13.40 26.65 -8.08
C THR A 174 12.51 25.45 -8.35
N ALA A 175 13.04 24.39 -9.00
CA ALA A 175 12.30 23.16 -9.27
C ALA A 175 11.90 22.50 -7.94
N VAL A 176 12.89 22.28 -7.08
CA VAL A 176 12.67 21.65 -5.77
C VAL A 176 11.85 22.55 -4.83
N MET A 177 12.07 23.87 -4.86
CA MET A 177 11.20 24.81 -4.11
C MET A 177 9.74 24.71 -4.56
N ALA A 178 9.48 24.63 -5.88
CA ALA A 178 8.12 24.46 -6.38
C ALA A 178 7.53 23.11 -5.97
N ALA A 179 8.29 22.02 -6.04
CA ALA A 179 7.85 20.70 -5.62
C ALA A 179 7.45 20.68 -4.14
N ALA A 180 8.30 21.19 -3.24
CA ALA A 180 7.97 21.33 -1.81
C ALA A 180 6.73 22.20 -1.56
N GLN A 181 6.60 23.33 -2.26
CA GLN A 181 5.45 24.22 -2.10
C GLN A 181 4.13 23.55 -2.53
N TYR A 182 4.13 22.82 -3.66
CA TYR A 182 2.97 22.02 -4.07
C TYR A 182 2.69 20.87 -3.10
N ALA A 183 3.74 20.23 -2.55
CA ALA A 183 3.58 19.21 -1.53
C ALA A 183 2.92 19.76 -0.26
N ARG A 184 3.30 20.96 0.20
CA ARG A 184 2.66 21.67 1.33
C ARG A 184 1.21 22.06 1.04
N LEU A 185 0.85 22.26 -0.22
CA LEU A 185 -0.52 22.48 -0.69
C LEU A 185 -1.30 21.19 -1.00
N LYS A 186 -0.70 20.02 -0.76
CA LYS A 186 -1.32 18.69 -0.97
C LYS A 186 -1.57 18.35 -2.44
N ASP A 187 -0.80 18.96 -3.35
CA ASP A 187 -0.88 18.72 -4.79
C ASP A 187 0.26 17.80 -5.24
N GLY A 188 0.04 16.49 -5.10
CA GLY A 188 1.05 15.48 -5.43
C GLY A 188 1.45 15.45 -6.91
N GLU A 189 0.52 15.78 -7.82
CA GLU A 189 0.78 15.76 -9.26
C GLU A 189 1.72 16.89 -9.68
N ASN A 190 1.46 18.12 -9.21
CA ASN A 190 2.37 19.22 -9.50
C ASN A 190 3.69 19.07 -8.72
N ALA A 191 3.67 18.58 -7.48
CA ALA A 191 4.91 18.30 -6.75
C ALA A 191 5.80 17.34 -7.53
N TYR A 192 5.23 16.25 -8.02
CA TYR A 192 5.92 15.25 -8.81
C TYR A 192 6.40 15.77 -10.18
N LYS A 193 5.60 16.62 -10.84
CA LYS A 193 6.01 17.30 -12.08
C LYS A 193 7.30 18.09 -11.90
N TYR A 194 7.42 18.87 -10.83
CA TYR A 194 8.63 19.67 -10.56
C TYR A 194 9.80 18.82 -10.06
N LEU A 195 9.53 17.76 -9.30
CA LEU A 195 10.55 16.79 -8.91
C LEU A 195 11.15 16.07 -10.13
N LYS A 196 10.32 15.64 -11.09
CA LYS A 196 10.77 15.09 -12.37
C LYS A 196 11.55 16.11 -13.19
N LEU A 197 11.10 17.37 -13.20
CA LEU A 197 11.82 18.45 -13.89
C LEU A 197 13.24 18.64 -13.35
N GLU A 198 13.41 18.61 -12.02
CA GLU A 198 14.74 18.63 -11.40
C GLU A 198 15.61 17.44 -11.84
N ALA A 199 15.07 16.23 -11.76
CA ALA A 199 15.79 15.01 -12.09
C ALA A 199 16.13 14.89 -13.60
N ASP A 200 15.25 15.33 -14.49
CA ASP A 200 15.39 15.13 -15.94
C ASP A 200 16.11 16.30 -16.63
N THR A 201 15.98 17.53 -16.11
CA THR A 201 16.46 18.74 -16.80
C THR A 201 17.63 19.40 -16.09
N PHE A 202 17.58 19.50 -14.76
CA PHE A 202 18.59 20.21 -13.98
C PHE A 202 19.62 19.30 -13.35
N THR A 203 19.61 18.01 -13.68
CA THR A 203 20.57 17.04 -13.15
C THR A 203 21.42 16.46 -14.29
N TRP A 204 22.75 16.44 -14.09
CA TRP A 204 23.67 15.82 -15.05
C TRP A 204 23.80 14.30 -14.83
N PRO A 205 24.42 13.54 -15.77
CA PRO A 205 24.55 12.08 -15.66
C PRO A 205 25.30 11.58 -14.41
N ASN A 206 26.02 12.46 -13.71
CA ASN A 206 26.68 12.17 -12.44
C ASN A 206 25.78 12.43 -11.21
N LEU A 207 24.49 12.72 -11.43
CA LEU A 207 23.47 13.04 -10.43
C LEU A 207 23.70 14.33 -9.65
N LEU A 208 24.56 15.23 -10.16
CA LEU A 208 24.73 16.56 -9.58
C LEU A 208 23.79 17.56 -10.27
N SER A 209 23.14 18.38 -9.46
CA SER A 209 22.25 19.44 -9.94
C SER A 209 23.03 20.65 -10.51
N ILE A 210 22.43 21.30 -11.49
CA ILE A 210 23.04 22.32 -12.34
C ILE A 210 22.04 23.46 -12.59
N SER A 211 22.44 24.69 -12.25
CA SER A 211 21.77 25.89 -12.73
C SER A 211 22.13 26.13 -14.20
N PRO A 212 21.15 26.41 -15.07
CA PRO A 212 21.41 26.65 -16.49
C PRO A 212 22.12 27.99 -16.74
N GLU A 213 22.96 28.04 -17.78
CA GLU A 213 23.54 29.27 -18.33
C GLU A 213 22.47 30.32 -18.66
N GLY A 214 22.81 31.59 -18.47
CA GLY A 214 22.00 32.73 -18.92
C GLY A 214 20.96 33.22 -17.91
N ILE A 215 20.67 32.45 -16.86
CA ILE A 215 19.82 32.88 -15.74
C ILE A 215 20.67 33.57 -14.68
N ALA A 216 20.15 34.66 -14.09
CA ALA A 216 20.87 35.47 -13.10
C ALA A 216 22.28 35.93 -13.58
N LEU A 217 22.42 36.16 -14.90
CA LEU A 217 23.69 36.52 -15.55
C LEU A 217 24.78 35.45 -15.46
N ALA A 218 24.42 34.19 -15.18
CA ALA A 218 25.36 33.07 -15.17
C ALA A 218 26.00 32.91 -16.56
N PRO A 219 27.34 32.93 -16.68
CA PRO A 219 28.04 32.89 -17.97
C PRO A 219 28.19 31.46 -18.53
N CYS A 220 27.81 30.44 -17.75
CA CYS A 220 27.79 29.04 -18.12
C CYS A 220 26.90 28.29 -17.11
N ASP A 221 26.65 27.01 -17.37
CA ASP A 221 26.04 26.10 -16.41
C ASP A 221 26.84 26.04 -15.10
N VAL A 222 26.16 26.17 -13.97
CA VAL A 222 26.77 26.23 -12.64
C VAL A 222 26.36 25.02 -11.81
N TYR A 223 27.32 24.31 -11.25
CA TYR A 223 27.02 23.31 -10.22
C TYR A 223 26.52 24.00 -8.94
N CYS A 224 25.32 23.63 -8.52
CA CYS A 224 24.68 24.06 -7.29
C CYS A 224 24.17 22.81 -6.58
N ILE A 225 24.46 22.66 -5.29
CA ILE A 225 24.11 21.46 -4.51
C ILE A 225 22.64 21.45 -4.05
N ASP A 226 22.02 22.62 -4.18
CA ASP A 226 20.71 23.04 -3.70
C ASP A 226 19.62 22.08 -4.21
N GLY A 227 19.57 21.86 -5.54
CA GLY A 227 18.64 20.94 -6.18
C GLY A 227 18.84 19.49 -5.74
N THR A 228 20.08 19.02 -5.66
CA THR A 228 20.42 17.65 -5.23
C THR A 228 19.90 17.34 -3.82
N LEU A 229 20.06 18.28 -2.88
CA LEU A 229 19.54 18.12 -1.52
C LEU A 229 18.03 18.35 -1.46
N GLY A 230 17.51 19.23 -2.32
CA GLY A 230 16.08 19.50 -2.46
C GLY A 230 15.28 18.26 -2.85
N ILE A 231 15.78 17.41 -3.75
CA ILE A 231 15.12 16.14 -4.13
C ILE A 231 14.78 15.29 -2.89
N ALA A 232 15.73 15.14 -1.97
CA ALA A 232 15.51 14.37 -0.75
C ALA A 232 14.47 15.02 0.18
N GLN A 233 14.49 16.36 0.27
CA GLN A 233 13.50 17.11 1.04
C GLN A 233 12.10 17.01 0.42
N ASP A 234 11.98 17.11 -0.90
CA ASP A 234 10.69 17.03 -1.59
C ASP A 234 10.08 15.64 -1.45
N LEU A 235 10.88 14.58 -1.60
CA LEU A 235 10.45 13.21 -1.32
C LEU A 235 9.92 13.09 0.12
N ALA A 236 10.62 13.66 1.10
CA ALA A 236 10.16 13.66 2.48
C ALA A 236 8.85 14.44 2.64
N GLU A 237 8.75 15.66 2.10
CA GLU A 237 7.56 16.53 2.19
C GLU A 237 6.33 15.96 1.46
N MET A 238 6.53 15.16 0.41
CA MET A 238 5.45 14.46 -0.31
C MET A 238 4.95 13.24 0.45
N LEU A 239 5.82 12.53 1.18
CA LEU A 239 5.53 11.27 1.86
C LEU A 239 5.13 11.44 3.34
N LEU A 240 5.73 12.39 4.07
CA LEU A 240 5.45 12.65 5.48
C LEU A 240 5.73 14.11 5.83
N GLN A 241 4.69 14.82 6.26
CA GLN A 241 4.84 16.16 6.86
C GLN A 241 4.81 16.05 8.38
N SER A 242 5.70 16.76 9.07
CA SER A 242 5.80 16.75 10.54
C SER A 242 5.76 18.12 11.21
N HIS A 243 5.56 19.18 10.43
CA HIS A 243 5.42 20.54 10.95
C HIS A 243 4.10 20.71 11.71
N SER A 244 3.94 21.81 12.45
CA SER A 244 2.69 22.13 13.18
C SER A 244 2.35 21.16 14.31
N ASP A 245 3.36 20.61 14.97
CA ASP A 245 3.24 19.69 16.11
C ASP A 245 2.40 18.42 15.80
N ARG A 246 2.44 17.95 14.55
CA ARG A 246 1.68 16.78 14.09
C ARG A 246 2.34 16.08 12.90
N LEU A 247 2.12 14.78 12.78
CA LEU A 247 2.48 13.97 11.63
C LEU A 247 1.32 13.92 10.64
N GLU A 248 1.62 13.93 9.35
CA GLU A 248 0.65 13.74 8.27
C GLU A 248 1.25 12.82 7.22
N PHE A 249 0.63 11.64 7.06
CA PHE A 249 1.10 10.60 6.14
C PHE A 249 0.61 10.85 4.72
N LEU A 250 1.47 10.61 3.73
CA LEU A 250 1.20 10.74 2.30
C LEU A 250 0.46 12.04 1.91
N PRO A 251 0.89 13.22 2.40
CA PRO A 251 0.18 14.48 2.19
C PRO A 251 0.08 14.88 0.71
N ALA A 252 1.00 14.43 -0.16
CA ALA A 252 1.05 14.80 -1.57
C ALA A 252 1.62 13.67 -2.44
N LEU A 253 1.01 12.49 -2.37
CA LEU A 253 1.41 11.32 -3.15
C LEU A 253 0.90 11.43 -4.62
N PRO A 254 1.77 11.30 -5.65
CA PRO A 254 1.34 11.29 -7.04
C PRO A 254 0.74 9.95 -7.44
N LYS A 255 -0.08 9.93 -8.50
CA LYS A 255 -0.69 8.73 -9.09
C LYS A 255 0.32 7.68 -9.53
N GLU A 256 1.54 8.06 -9.86
CA GLU A 256 2.56 7.09 -10.26
C GLU A 256 3.09 6.25 -9.08
N TRP A 257 2.83 6.64 -7.82
CA TRP A 257 3.35 5.98 -6.62
C TRP A 257 2.24 5.27 -5.84
N SER A 258 1.48 4.40 -6.51
CA SER A 258 0.33 3.69 -5.91
C SER A 258 0.71 2.80 -4.73
N GLU A 259 1.95 2.28 -4.68
CA GLU A 259 2.47 1.45 -3.60
C GLU A 259 3.94 1.76 -3.31
N GLY A 260 4.36 1.48 -2.08
CA GLY A 260 5.73 1.71 -1.65
C GLY A 260 5.93 1.54 -0.15
N ASN A 261 7.17 1.74 0.30
CA ASN A 261 7.53 1.76 1.71
C ASN A 261 8.65 2.77 1.96
N ILE A 262 8.75 3.24 3.19
CA ILE A 262 9.84 4.06 3.67
C ILE A 262 10.17 3.72 5.12
N GLU A 263 11.46 3.71 5.44
CA GLU A 263 11.98 3.41 6.77
C GLU A 263 12.94 4.52 7.23
N GLY A 264 12.91 4.84 8.52
CA GLY A 264 13.84 5.77 9.15
C GLY A 264 13.57 7.24 8.88
N MET A 265 12.34 7.65 8.53
CA MET A 265 12.02 9.07 8.39
C MET A 265 12.06 9.78 9.74
N SER A 266 12.92 10.78 9.89
CA SER A 266 12.94 11.62 11.08
C SER A 266 11.85 12.68 11.01
N ALA A 267 11.04 12.79 12.07
CA ALA A 267 9.95 13.75 12.19
C ALA A 267 10.11 14.68 13.42
N GLU A 268 9.58 15.90 13.34
CA GLU A 268 9.52 16.83 14.47
C GLU A 268 8.86 16.17 15.69
N GLY A 269 9.31 16.55 16.89
CA GLY A 269 8.95 15.84 18.13
C GLY A 269 9.87 14.67 18.47
N ALA A 270 10.92 14.44 17.67
CA ALA A 270 11.93 13.39 17.85
C ALA A 270 11.35 11.98 17.67
N PHE A 271 10.66 11.79 16.55
CA PHE A 271 10.15 10.48 16.12
C PHE A 271 10.95 9.97 14.91
N ASP A 272 11.19 8.66 14.86
CA ASP A 272 11.45 7.96 13.61
C ASP A 272 10.16 7.28 13.16
N VAL A 273 9.84 7.39 11.88
CA VAL A 273 8.60 6.89 11.30
C VAL A 273 8.93 5.95 10.14
N ASP A 274 8.40 4.74 10.22
CA ASP A 274 8.45 3.72 9.17
C ASP A 274 7.00 3.48 8.73
N PHE A 275 6.74 3.38 7.44
CA PHE A 275 5.41 3.03 6.95
C PHE A 275 5.45 2.46 5.54
N GLU A 276 4.41 1.71 5.21
CA GLU A 276 4.19 1.14 3.89
C GLU A 276 2.77 1.49 3.42
N TRP A 277 2.60 1.63 2.11
CA TRP A 277 1.32 1.92 1.50
C TRP A 277 1.10 1.07 0.26
N LYS A 278 -0.17 0.84 -0.03
CA LYS A 278 -0.66 0.18 -1.24
C LYS A 278 -1.96 0.84 -1.63
N ASP A 279 -2.24 0.95 -2.92
CA ASP A 279 -3.44 1.61 -3.45
C ASP A 279 -3.70 2.97 -2.76
N TYR A 280 -2.63 3.75 -2.60
CA TYR A 280 -2.59 5.08 -1.96
C TYR A 280 -2.99 5.12 -0.47
N THR A 281 -3.12 3.97 0.18
CA THR A 281 -3.53 3.84 1.58
C THR A 281 -2.43 3.18 2.40
N ILE A 282 -2.14 3.74 3.58
CA ILE A 282 -1.18 3.20 4.54
C ILE A 282 -1.66 1.82 5.00
N LYS A 283 -0.80 0.80 4.89
CA LYS A 283 -1.08 -0.56 5.39
C LYS A 283 -0.64 -0.70 6.85
N SER A 284 0.55 -0.20 7.14
CA SER A 284 1.13 -0.21 8.48
C SER A 284 1.99 1.04 8.66
N ALA A 285 2.01 1.56 9.88
CA ALA A 285 2.91 2.64 10.27
C ALA A 285 3.47 2.36 11.66
N LYS A 286 4.77 2.50 11.82
CA LYS A 286 5.50 2.36 13.07
C LYS A 286 6.15 3.69 13.42
N ILE A 287 5.92 4.15 14.64
CA ILE A 287 6.46 5.39 15.18
C ILE A 287 7.34 5.05 16.37
N THR A 288 8.63 5.36 16.27
CA THR A 288 9.61 5.18 17.35
C THR A 288 9.88 6.52 18.01
N SER A 289 9.59 6.62 19.30
CA SER A 289 9.79 7.85 20.07
C SER A 289 11.18 7.91 20.67
N LYS A 290 11.98 8.93 20.32
CA LYS A 290 13.32 9.12 20.90
C LYS A 290 13.29 9.83 22.25
N SER A 291 12.29 10.67 22.49
CA SER A 291 12.23 11.58 23.64
C SER A 291 11.02 11.37 24.57
N GLY A 292 10.04 10.55 24.17
CA GLY A 292 8.80 10.38 24.93
C GLY A 292 7.76 11.50 24.71
N ASN A 293 7.91 12.31 23.67
CA ASN A 293 6.94 13.35 23.33
C ASN A 293 5.59 12.75 22.92
N ARG A 294 4.51 13.53 23.08
CA ARG A 294 3.19 13.14 22.60
C ARG A 294 3.16 13.12 21.07
N VAL A 295 2.59 12.07 20.49
CA VAL A 295 2.36 11.96 19.05
C VAL A 295 0.98 12.54 18.74
N ASN A 296 0.91 13.38 17.71
CA ASN A 296 -0.35 13.81 17.08
C ASN A 296 -0.28 13.45 15.60
N ILE A 297 -1.32 12.82 15.07
CA ILE A 297 -1.41 12.43 13.66
C ILE A 297 -2.64 13.10 13.07
N LEU A 298 -2.45 13.86 11.98
CA LEU A 298 -3.52 14.49 11.23
C LEU A 298 -4.30 13.45 10.44
N LYS A 299 -5.62 13.45 10.61
CA LYS A 299 -6.52 12.60 9.84
C LYS A 299 -6.66 13.10 8.41
N ASN A 300 -6.32 12.25 7.45
CA ASN A 300 -6.51 12.46 6.02
C ASN A 300 -6.91 11.14 5.33
N ALA A 301 -7.12 11.17 4.02
CA ALA A 301 -7.57 10.02 3.24
C ALA A 301 -6.51 8.91 3.05
N ALA A 302 -5.25 9.16 3.43
CA ALA A 302 -4.19 8.17 3.29
C ALA A 302 -4.31 7.01 4.29
N ILE A 303 -5.15 7.14 5.31
CA ILE A 303 -5.40 6.12 6.32
C ILE A 303 -6.91 5.88 6.35
N ASN A 304 -7.34 4.62 6.34
CA ASN A 304 -8.67 4.28 6.79
C ASN A 304 -8.72 4.43 8.32
N TRP A 305 -9.44 5.44 8.79
CA TRP A 305 -9.56 5.74 10.22
C TRP A 305 -10.59 4.87 10.94
N ASP A 306 -11.37 4.08 10.21
CA ASP A 306 -12.34 3.15 10.76
C ASP A 306 -11.57 1.98 11.41
N ASN A 307 -11.71 1.84 12.73
CA ASN A 307 -11.07 0.80 13.54
C ASN A 307 -9.54 0.88 13.72
N VAL A 308 -8.93 2.04 13.50
CA VAL A 308 -7.51 2.24 13.79
C VAL A 308 -7.22 2.00 15.27
N ALA A 309 -6.23 1.15 15.52
CA ALA A 309 -5.74 0.86 16.85
C ALA A 309 -4.22 1.03 16.91
N VAL A 310 -3.75 1.58 18.02
CA VAL A 310 -2.33 1.75 18.30
C VAL A 310 -1.87 0.63 19.23
N TYR A 311 -0.77 -0.01 18.90
CA TYR A 311 -0.16 -1.08 19.68
C TYR A 311 1.24 -0.65 20.12
N ASP A 312 1.67 -1.05 21.31
CA ASP A 312 3.05 -0.91 21.74
C ASP A 312 3.95 -1.99 21.11
N GLU A 313 5.26 -1.89 21.37
CA GLU A 313 6.26 -2.86 20.88
C GLU A 313 6.07 -4.29 21.40
N ASP A 314 5.32 -4.48 22.49
CA ASP A 314 4.99 -5.78 23.07
C ASP A 314 3.69 -6.36 22.46
N GLY A 315 3.05 -5.63 21.54
CA GLY A 315 1.81 -6.03 20.88
C GLY A 315 0.55 -5.75 21.70
N ASN A 316 0.62 -4.96 22.77
CA ASN A 316 -0.54 -4.58 23.56
C ASN A 316 -1.21 -3.34 22.95
N LYS A 317 -2.55 -3.39 22.85
CA LYS A 317 -3.34 -2.23 22.42
C LYS A 317 -3.23 -1.10 23.45
N LEU A 318 -2.93 0.12 23.01
CA LEU A 318 -2.97 1.31 23.86
C LEU A 318 -4.42 1.68 24.20
N GLU A 319 -4.72 1.79 25.48
CA GLU A 319 -6.06 2.22 25.94
C GLU A 319 -6.23 3.75 25.92
N ASN A 320 -5.15 4.50 26.14
CA ASN A 320 -5.18 5.97 26.26
C ASN A 320 -4.90 6.67 24.93
N VAL A 321 -5.67 6.35 23.90
CA VAL A 321 -5.62 7.04 22.61
C VAL A 321 -6.74 8.07 22.56
N THR A 322 -6.40 9.33 22.29
CA THR A 322 -7.37 10.41 22.06
C THR A 322 -7.69 10.46 20.58
N ASP A 323 -8.92 10.16 20.23
CA ASP A 323 -9.40 10.22 18.85
C ASP A 323 -10.42 11.35 18.67
N THR A 324 -10.14 12.25 17.73
CA THR A 324 -10.99 13.38 17.38
C THR A 324 -11.27 13.38 15.88
N SER A 325 -12.17 14.26 15.42
CA SER A 325 -12.44 14.39 13.99
C SER A 325 -11.23 14.83 13.16
N LYS A 326 -10.21 15.44 13.77
CA LYS A 326 -9.02 15.95 13.07
C LYS A 326 -7.73 15.22 13.41
N LEU A 327 -7.58 14.72 14.63
CA LEU A 327 -6.33 14.16 15.14
C LEU A 327 -6.54 12.83 15.84
N LEU A 328 -5.59 11.91 15.65
CA LEU A 328 -5.32 10.80 16.54
C LEU A 328 -4.08 11.14 17.39
N SER A 329 -4.18 11.06 18.72
CA SER A 329 -3.09 11.45 19.61
C SER A 329 -2.89 10.45 20.75
N PHE A 330 -1.63 10.20 21.11
CA PHE A 330 -1.26 9.32 22.23
C PHE A 330 0.10 9.70 22.81
N ASP A 331 0.28 9.42 24.10
CA ASP A 331 1.55 9.65 24.80
C ASP A 331 2.53 8.51 24.53
N THR A 332 3.81 8.85 24.47
CA THR A 332 4.88 7.87 24.20
C THR A 332 5.91 7.82 25.32
N LYS A 333 6.80 6.84 25.25
CA LYS A 333 7.98 6.73 26.12
C LYS A 333 9.24 6.73 25.26
N ALA A 334 10.29 7.36 25.76
CA ALA A 334 11.57 7.41 25.08
C ALA A 334 12.12 5.98 24.83
N GLY A 335 12.59 5.74 23.61
CA GLY A 335 13.11 4.48 23.12
C GLY A 335 12.06 3.42 22.79
N LYS A 336 10.76 3.74 22.81
CA LYS A 336 9.67 2.80 22.53
C LYS A 336 9.06 3.02 21.16
N SER A 337 8.60 1.93 20.55
CA SER A 337 7.90 1.94 19.26
C SER A 337 6.40 1.69 19.43
N TYR A 338 5.62 2.28 18.52
CA TYR A 338 4.16 2.20 18.48
C TYR A 338 3.73 1.89 17.05
N THR A 339 2.91 0.87 16.86
CA THR A 339 2.42 0.47 15.55
C THR A 339 0.95 0.79 15.42
N LEU A 340 0.60 1.53 14.39
CA LEU A 340 -0.77 1.70 13.95
C LEU A 340 -1.15 0.49 13.07
N LYS A 341 -2.28 -0.14 13.39
CA LYS A 341 -2.87 -1.27 12.64
C LYS A 341 -4.29 -0.95 12.20
N ASN A 342 -4.81 -1.75 11.26
CA ASN A 342 -6.12 -1.60 10.64
C ASN A 342 -6.24 -0.28 9.83
N LEU A 343 -5.12 0.16 9.24
CA LEU A 343 -5.03 1.42 8.49
C LEU A 343 -5.43 1.28 7.02
N TYR A 344 -5.34 0.07 6.51
CA TYR A 344 -6.08 -0.36 5.35
C TYR A 344 -7.46 -0.77 5.87
N GLY A 345 -8.54 -0.36 5.20
CA GLY A 345 -9.84 -1.02 5.41
C GLY A 345 -9.60 -2.50 5.44
N GLU A 346 -10.25 -3.19 6.39
CA GLU A 346 -10.05 -4.62 6.67
C GLU A 346 -9.63 -5.25 5.37
N GLU A 347 -8.36 -5.66 5.40
CA GLU A 347 -7.65 -6.15 4.25
C GLU A 347 -8.68 -6.93 3.40
N LEU A 348 -8.90 -6.55 2.12
CA LEU A 348 -9.69 -7.38 1.20
C LEU A 348 -8.97 -8.71 1.15
N GLN A 349 -9.19 -9.56 2.16
CA GLN A 349 -8.39 -10.71 2.43
C GLN A 349 -9.32 -11.85 2.76
N THR A 350 -9.03 -12.89 1.96
CA THR A 350 -9.51 -14.26 1.98
C THR A 350 -10.81 -14.56 1.25
N GLY A 351 -11.46 -13.58 0.59
CA GLY A 351 -12.64 -13.86 -0.25
C GLY A 351 -12.43 -13.70 -1.76
N LYS A 352 -13.06 -14.56 -2.56
CA LYS A 352 -13.16 -14.43 -4.03
C LYS A 352 -14.01 -13.20 -4.35
N ILE A 353 -13.45 -12.27 -5.13
CA ILE A 353 -14.16 -11.08 -5.60
C ILE A 353 -15.17 -11.48 -6.66
N ILE A 354 -16.44 -11.08 -6.45
CA ILE A 354 -17.55 -11.22 -7.37
C ILE A 354 -17.93 -9.80 -7.80
N ASN A 355 -17.58 -9.44 -9.05
CA ASN A 355 -17.84 -8.11 -9.58
C ASN A 355 -19.35 -7.83 -9.61
N ASP A 356 -19.75 -6.56 -9.52
CA ASP A 356 -21.15 -6.14 -9.68
C ASP A 356 -21.78 -6.60 -11.00
N SER A 357 -20.96 -6.76 -12.04
CA SER A 357 -21.38 -7.26 -13.36
C SER A 357 -21.60 -8.78 -13.41
N ASP A 358 -21.34 -9.54 -12.33
CA ASP A 358 -21.50 -11.00 -12.32
C ASP A 358 -22.98 -11.38 -12.53
N PRO A 359 -23.31 -12.23 -13.52
CA PRO A 359 -24.69 -12.57 -13.88
C PRO A 359 -25.47 -13.28 -12.77
N ARG A 360 -24.80 -13.80 -11.74
CA ARG A 360 -25.44 -14.42 -10.57
C ARG A 360 -26.04 -13.39 -9.62
N ILE A 361 -25.60 -12.13 -9.69
CA ILE A 361 -26.16 -11.05 -8.88
C ILE A 361 -27.46 -10.56 -9.52
N LYS A 362 -28.54 -10.61 -8.74
CA LYS A 362 -29.86 -10.16 -9.18
C LYS A 362 -30.12 -8.75 -8.68
N TYR A 363 -30.44 -7.86 -9.60
CA TYR A 363 -30.76 -6.47 -9.30
C TYR A 363 -32.26 -6.19 -9.52
N ASP A 364 -32.86 -5.43 -8.61
CA ASP A 364 -34.18 -4.82 -8.75
C ASP A 364 -34.07 -3.30 -8.51
N GLY A 365 -34.41 -2.49 -9.51
CA GLY A 365 -34.38 -1.04 -9.39
C GLY A 365 -32.98 -0.40 -9.38
N PHE A 366 -31.95 -1.07 -9.88
CA PHE A 366 -30.61 -0.51 -10.10
C PHE A 366 -30.38 -0.13 -11.58
N SER A 367 -29.54 0.86 -11.79
CA SER A 367 -28.94 1.24 -13.07
C SER A 367 -27.48 0.79 -13.11
N TYR A 368 -26.91 0.68 -14.30
CA TYR A 368 -25.53 0.23 -14.51
C TYR A 368 -24.73 1.28 -15.29
N HIS A 369 -23.46 1.44 -14.95
CA HIS A 369 -22.52 2.31 -15.65
C HIS A 369 -21.16 1.63 -15.79
N ASN A 370 -20.58 1.62 -17.00
CA ASN A 370 -19.26 1.05 -17.28
C ASN A 370 -18.26 2.12 -17.78
N GLU A 371 -17.02 1.71 -18.03
CA GLU A 371 -15.92 2.56 -18.54
C GLU A 371 -15.61 3.77 -17.65
N ARG A 372 -15.71 3.58 -16.33
CA ARG A 372 -15.42 4.64 -15.35
C ARG A 372 -13.91 4.80 -15.21
N SER A 373 -13.43 6.04 -15.06
CA SER A 373 -12.02 6.34 -14.74
C SER A 373 -11.82 6.48 -13.23
N LEU A 374 -12.31 5.51 -12.47
CA LEU A 374 -12.37 5.49 -11.01
C LEU A 374 -11.83 4.14 -10.49
N PRO A 375 -11.38 4.06 -9.21
CA PRO A 375 -10.78 2.84 -8.64
C PRO A 375 -11.84 1.78 -8.29
N ASP A 376 -12.76 1.52 -9.20
CA ASP A 376 -13.82 0.50 -9.09
C ASP A 376 -13.30 -0.84 -9.60
N ILE A 377 -13.75 -1.94 -9.00
CA ILE A 377 -13.45 -3.28 -9.51
C ILE A 377 -14.09 -3.37 -10.89
N GLY A 378 -13.32 -3.77 -11.91
CA GLY A 378 -13.84 -3.86 -13.29
C GLY A 378 -14.02 -2.53 -14.05
N ASN A 379 -13.85 -1.37 -13.40
CA ASN A 379 -14.18 -0.04 -13.92
C ASN A 379 -15.67 0.15 -14.26
N ASP A 380 -16.55 -0.52 -13.54
CA ASP A 380 -18.00 -0.46 -13.64
C ASP A 380 -18.66 -0.23 -12.27
N ILE A 381 -19.97 0.03 -12.24
CA ILE A 381 -20.75 0.19 -11.00
C ILE A 381 -22.25 -0.06 -11.28
N HIS A 382 -22.93 -0.67 -10.32
CA HIS A 382 -24.39 -0.65 -10.23
C HIS A 382 -24.82 0.37 -9.19
N TYR A 383 -25.79 1.22 -9.54
CA TYR A 383 -26.29 2.22 -8.60
C TYR A 383 -27.81 2.37 -8.56
N SER A 384 -28.33 2.81 -7.42
CA SER A 384 -29.74 3.18 -7.26
C SER A 384 -29.91 4.50 -6.50
N GLN A 385 -31.08 5.12 -6.69
CA GLN A 385 -31.54 6.30 -5.94
C GLN A 385 -32.93 6.11 -5.30
N SER A 386 -33.54 4.94 -5.46
CA SER A 386 -34.92 4.67 -5.06
C SER A 386 -34.96 3.74 -3.85
N ALA A 387 -35.79 4.08 -2.87
CA ALA A 387 -36.11 3.17 -1.78
C ALA A 387 -36.78 1.90 -2.33
N GLY A 388 -36.40 0.75 -1.78
CA GLY A 388 -36.88 -0.56 -2.19
C GLY A 388 -36.06 -1.23 -3.28
N SER A 389 -35.13 -0.53 -3.95
CA SER A 389 -34.19 -1.19 -4.85
C SER A 389 -33.36 -2.21 -4.08
N SER A 390 -33.12 -3.38 -4.66
CA SER A 390 -32.42 -4.46 -3.99
C SER A 390 -31.42 -5.20 -4.87
N ILE A 391 -30.41 -5.75 -4.20
CA ILE A 391 -29.40 -6.65 -4.75
C ILE A 391 -29.57 -7.98 -4.02
N GLU A 392 -29.58 -9.09 -4.74
CA GLU A 392 -29.67 -10.43 -4.17
C GLU A 392 -28.64 -11.36 -4.81
N PHE A 393 -27.87 -12.06 -3.98
CA PHE A 393 -26.81 -12.95 -4.43
C PHE A 393 -26.76 -14.20 -3.55
N GLN A 394 -26.62 -15.36 -4.19
CA GLN A 394 -26.43 -16.64 -3.51
C GLN A 394 -24.96 -17.01 -3.57
N PHE A 395 -24.40 -17.40 -2.43
CA PHE A 395 -22.98 -17.73 -2.32
C PHE A 395 -22.75 -18.95 -1.45
N VAL A 396 -21.63 -19.63 -1.66
CA VAL A 396 -21.14 -20.69 -0.79
C VAL A 396 -19.90 -20.19 -0.08
N GLY A 397 -19.90 -20.18 1.24
CA GLY A 397 -18.78 -19.66 2.00
C GLY A 397 -19.02 -19.64 3.50
N THR A 398 -18.02 -19.17 4.24
CA THR A 398 -18.13 -18.85 5.68
C THR A 398 -18.35 -17.37 5.92
N GLY A 399 -18.38 -16.54 4.86
CA GLY A 399 -18.54 -15.11 5.01
C GLY A 399 -18.67 -14.38 3.70
N ILE A 400 -19.08 -13.11 3.78
CA ILE A 400 -19.21 -12.24 2.61
C ILE A 400 -19.03 -10.78 3.01
N ASP A 401 -18.37 -10.01 2.14
CA ASP A 401 -18.34 -8.55 2.18
C ASP A 401 -19.23 -7.96 1.11
N VAL A 402 -19.87 -6.84 1.44
CA VAL A 402 -20.54 -5.95 0.49
C VAL A 402 -19.63 -4.76 0.25
N ILE A 403 -19.18 -4.57 -0.98
CA ILE A 403 -18.26 -3.50 -1.36
C ILE A 403 -19.02 -2.43 -2.15
N ALA A 404 -18.82 -1.17 -1.77
CA ALA A 404 -19.51 -0.01 -2.33
C ALA A 404 -18.57 1.19 -2.45
N GLU A 405 -18.88 2.10 -3.37
CA GLU A 405 -18.20 3.40 -3.48
C GLU A 405 -18.68 4.34 -2.36
N GLY A 406 -17.73 4.95 -1.64
CA GLY A 406 -18.05 5.95 -0.63
C GLY A 406 -18.34 7.33 -1.22
N SER A 407 -19.54 7.87 -0.99
CA SER A 407 -19.94 9.21 -1.43
C SER A 407 -20.63 10.03 -0.33
N SER A 408 -20.62 11.36 -0.43
CA SER A 408 -21.30 12.23 0.56
C SER A 408 -22.81 12.02 0.59
N ASP A 409 -23.34 11.50 -0.52
CA ASP A 409 -24.75 11.34 -0.80
C ASP A 409 -25.19 9.88 -0.64
N SER A 410 -24.30 8.98 -0.17
CA SER A 410 -24.59 7.57 0.04
C SER A 410 -25.76 7.36 1.00
N LYS A 411 -26.69 6.49 0.61
CA LYS A 411 -27.90 6.16 1.38
C LYS A 411 -27.72 4.94 2.28
N THR A 412 -28.60 4.83 3.27
CA THR A 412 -28.65 3.68 4.17
C THR A 412 -29.20 2.44 3.45
N MET A 413 -28.44 1.36 3.48
CA MET A 413 -28.82 0.01 3.04
C MET A 413 -29.13 -0.87 4.24
N GLU A 414 -30.07 -1.79 4.11
CA GLU A 414 -30.25 -2.89 5.06
C GLU A 414 -29.79 -4.19 4.42
N VAL A 415 -28.96 -4.93 5.16
CA VAL A 415 -28.39 -6.19 4.70
C VAL A 415 -29.12 -7.33 5.40
N PHE A 416 -29.49 -8.35 4.64
CA PHE A 416 -30.06 -9.60 5.11
C PHE A 416 -29.15 -10.75 4.72
N ILE A 417 -28.91 -11.68 5.64
CA ILE A 417 -28.28 -12.97 5.36
C ILE A 417 -29.30 -14.05 5.70
N ASP A 418 -29.59 -14.92 4.75
CA ASP A 418 -30.56 -16.03 4.87
C ASP A 418 -31.96 -15.57 5.33
N GLY A 419 -32.35 -14.37 4.88
CA GLY A 419 -33.62 -13.74 5.22
C GLY A 419 -33.66 -13.04 6.58
N GLU A 420 -32.60 -13.12 7.39
CA GLU A 420 -32.48 -12.39 8.65
C GLU A 420 -31.80 -11.04 8.45
N SER A 421 -32.42 -9.96 8.95
CA SER A 421 -31.80 -8.62 8.92
C SER A 421 -30.57 -8.58 9.82
N LYS A 422 -29.45 -8.13 9.27
CA LYS A 422 -28.16 -7.92 9.95
C LYS A 422 -27.91 -6.45 10.29
N GLY A 423 -28.86 -5.57 9.97
CA GLY A 423 -28.83 -4.17 10.34
C GLY A 423 -28.71 -3.23 9.15
N LYS A 424 -28.56 -1.94 9.48
CA LYS A 424 -28.54 -0.84 8.52
C LYS A 424 -27.15 -0.22 8.46
N PHE A 425 -26.65 -0.05 7.25
CA PHE A 425 -25.28 0.37 6.93
C PHE A 425 -25.32 1.48 5.90
N ASN A 426 -24.30 2.34 5.83
CA ASN A 426 -24.16 3.32 4.73
C ASN A 426 -22.69 3.46 4.35
N ALA A 427 -22.43 3.78 3.09
CA ALA A 427 -21.07 4.03 2.58
C ALA A 427 -20.66 5.51 2.69
N LYS A 428 -21.34 6.32 3.53
CA LYS A 428 -21.18 7.78 3.49
C LYS A 428 -19.72 8.17 3.74
N SER A 429 -19.24 9.12 2.93
CA SER A 429 -17.85 9.60 3.00
C SER A 429 -17.77 11.09 2.71
N ASP A 430 -17.05 11.83 3.55
CA ASP A 430 -16.78 13.26 3.34
C ASP A 430 -15.69 13.49 2.27
N THR A 431 -14.93 12.45 1.95
CA THR A 431 -14.03 12.38 0.78
C THR A 431 -14.61 11.40 -0.24
N PRO A 432 -15.00 11.86 -1.44
CA PRO A 432 -15.54 10.98 -2.47
C PRO A 432 -14.52 9.92 -2.92
N ARG A 433 -15.03 8.74 -3.35
CA ARG A 433 -14.39 7.83 -4.34
C ARG A 433 -13.34 6.85 -3.83
N GLY A 434 -13.49 6.35 -2.60
CA GLY A 434 -12.76 5.16 -2.12
C GLY A 434 -13.71 3.97 -2.01
N GLN A 435 -13.25 2.80 -2.45
CA GLN A 435 -13.92 1.51 -2.21
C GLN A 435 -14.06 1.27 -0.70
N LYS A 436 -15.25 0.88 -0.25
CA LYS A 436 -15.56 0.62 1.16
C LYS A 436 -16.28 -0.70 1.32
N VAL A 437 -15.92 -1.44 2.36
CA VAL A 437 -16.73 -2.55 2.86
C VAL A 437 -17.92 -1.95 3.62
N LEU A 438 -19.10 -1.97 3.01
CA LEU A 438 -20.36 -1.52 3.59
C LEU A 438 -20.81 -2.45 4.74
N TYR A 439 -20.61 -3.75 4.56
CA TYR A 439 -20.99 -4.79 5.49
C TYR A 439 -20.02 -5.97 5.36
N SER A 440 -19.72 -6.61 6.48
CA SER A 440 -18.91 -7.82 6.54
C SER A 440 -19.53 -8.84 7.49
N VAL A 441 -19.45 -10.11 7.11
CA VAL A 441 -19.65 -11.26 7.99
C VAL A 441 -18.62 -12.33 7.64
N ASP A 442 -18.06 -12.99 8.64
CA ASP A 442 -16.97 -13.96 8.49
C ASP A 442 -17.13 -15.22 9.37
N ASP A 443 -18.23 -15.33 10.10
CA ASP A 443 -18.53 -16.39 11.06
C ASP A 443 -19.76 -17.23 10.70
N LEU A 444 -20.11 -17.31 9.41
CA LEU A 444 -21.17 -18.21 8.95
C LEU A 444 -20.68 -19.66 8.95
N ASP A 445 -21.60 -20.59 9.26
CA ASP A 445 -21.36 -22.01 8.99
C ASP A 445 -21.06 -22.19 7.50
N TYR A 446 -20.03 -22.95 7.13
CA TYR A 446 -19.74 -23.17 5.72
C TYR A 446 -20.95 -23.82 5.01
N GLY A 447 -21.49 -23.15 3.99
CA GLY A 447 -22.64 -23.67 3.27
C GLY A 447 -23.22 -22.68 2.28
N ASN A 448 -24.40 -23.02 1.73
CA ASN A 448 -25.17 -22.14 0.86
C ASN A 448 -25.85 -21.03 1.68
N HIS A 449 -25.59 -19.78 1.31
CA HIS A 449 -26.19 -18.60 1.89
C HIS A 449 -26.81 -17.70 0.82
N THR A 450 -27.77 -16.87 1.22
CA THR A 450 -28.30 -15.78 0.40
C THR A 450 -28.06 -14.46 1.10
N ILE A 451 -27.35 -13.55 0.44
CA ILE A 451 -27.31 -12.14 0.83
C ILE A 451 -28.35 -11.33 0.05
N LYS A 452 -29.04 -10.43 0.74
CA LYS A 452 -29.90 -9.43 0.13
C LYS A 452 -29.60 -8.05 0.70
N VAL A 453 -29.36 -7.07 -0.15
CA VAL A 453 -29.10 -5.68 0.22
C VAL A 453 -30.25 -4.82 -0.29
N VAL A 454 -30.90 -4.04 0.57
CA VAL A 454 -32.08 -3.23 0.22
C VAL A 454 -31.86 -1.77 0.57
N GLN A 455 -32.04 -0.88 -0.40
CA GLN A 455 -32.01 0.57 -0.17
C GLN A 455 -33.26 1.00 0.60
N ASN A 456 -33.06 1.67 1.74
CA ASN A 456 -34.15 2.04 2.64
C ASN A 456 -34.68 3.47 2.42
N GLU A 457 -33.97 4.31 1.68
CA GLU A 457 -34.25 5.75 1.56
C GLU A 457 -34.24 6.22 0.11
N ASP A 458 -35.20 7.10 -0.23
CA ASP A 458 -35.23 7.82 -1.51
C ASP A 458 -34.25 9.00 -1.50
N GLY A 459 -33.67 9.30 -2.68
CA GLY A 459 -32.90 10.53 -2.92
C GLY A 459 -31.48 10.48 -2.36
N GLY A 460 -30.49 10.46 -3.25
CA GLY A 460 -29.08 10.13 -2.98
C GLY A 460 -28.70 8.85 -3.72
N TYR A 461 -27.44 8.43 -3.66
CA TYR A 461 -26.96 7.26 -4.39
C TYR A 461 -26.65 6.09 -3.46
N PHE A 462 -26.73 4.88 -3.98
CA PHE A 462 -25.98 3.75 -3.49
C PHE A 462 -25.26 3.14 -4.67
N GLU A 463 -23.94 3.06 -4.57
CA GLU A 463 -23.02 2.70 -5.63
C GLU A 463 -22.37 1.37 -5.19
N PHE A 464 -22.93 0.26 -5.65
CA PHE A 464 -22.47 -1.09 -5.35
C PHE A 464 -21.45 -1.56 -6.40
N ASP A 465 -20.34 -2.09 -5.93
CA ASP A 465 -19.20 -2.45 -6.80
C ASP A 465 -18.89 -3.94 -6.82
N ALA A 466 -18.96 -4.63 -5.67
CA ALA A 466 -18.67 -6.06 -5.63
C ALA A 466 -19.16 -6.73 -4.35
N PHE A 467 -19.20 -8.06 -4.38
CA PHE A 467 -19.10 -8.87 -3.17
C PHE A 467 -17.70 -9.48 -3.05
N ALA A 468 -17.24 -9.73 -1.83
CA ALA A 468 -16.10 -10.63 -1.59
C ALA A 468 -16.57 -11.83 -0.78
N VAL A 469 -16.61 -13.02 -1.39
CA VAL A 469 -17.10 -14.24 -0.73
C VAL A 469 -15.94 -14.95 -0.05
N ARG A 470 -15.96 -15.04 1.28
CA ARG A 470 -15.01 -15.85 2.04
C ARG A 470 -15.42 -17.31 1.95
N GLY A 471 -14.56 -18.12 1.36
CA GLY A 471 -14.74 -19.55 1.18
C GLY A 471 -13.39 -20.18 0.83
N GLN A 472 -13.26 -21.49 0.92
CA GLN A 472 -12.02 -22.13 0.48
C GLN A 472 -12.14 -22.54 -0.97
N TYR A 473 -11.31 -21.92 -1.80
CA TYR A 473 -11.20 -22.20 -3.22
C TYR A 473 -9.83 -22.80 -3.49
N SER A 474 -9.75 -23.80 -4.38
CA SER A 474 -8.48 -24.12 -5.02
C SER A 474 -8.04 -22.95 -5.91
N ASN A 475 -6.75 -22.89 -6.26
CA ASN A 475 -6.33 -22.09 -7.40
C ASN A 475 -7.07 -22.57 -8.67
N PHE A 476 -7.16 -21.69 -9.67
CA PHE A 476 -7.77 -22.00 -10.96
C PHE A 476 -7.05 -23.19 -11.60
N ILE A 477 -7.83 -24.24 -11.91
CA ILE A 477 -7.37 -25.47 -12.55
C ILE A 477 -7.51 -25.25 -14.05
N ASN A 478 -6.37 -25.20 -14.75
CA ASN A 478 -6.36 -25.08 -16.20
C ASN A 478 -7.07 -26.26 -16.86
N ASP A 479 -7.63 -26.04 -18.04
CA ASP A 479 -8.26 -27.05 -18.89
C ASP A 479 -7.32 -28.22 -19.26
N ASP A 480 -6.00 -28.03 -19.23
CA ASP A 480 -5.01 -29.08 -19.50
C ASP A 480 -4.54 -29.87 -18.25
N ASN A 481 -5.16 -29.63 -17.10
CA ASN A 481 -4.79 -30.32 -15.86
C ASN A 481 -5.03 -31.84 -15.97
N PRO A 482 -4.09 -32.70 -15.52
CA PRO A 482 -4.22 -34.16 -15.58
C PRO A 482 -5.46 -34.76 -14.88
N MET A 483 -6.12 -34.00 -14.01
CA MET A 483 -7.38 -34.43 -13.39
C MET A 483 -8.57 -34.42 -14.35
N ILE A 484 -8.42 -33.76 -15.51
CA ILE A 484 -9.45 -33.66 -16.55
C ILE A 484 -9.16 -34.73 -17.61
N THR A 485 -10.15 -35.57 -17.87
CA THR A 485 -10.10 -36.58 -18.92
C THR A 485 -11.12 -36.26 -20.01
N TYR A 486 -10.62 -35.87 -21.17
CA TYR A 486 -11.44 -35.59 -22.35
C TYR A 486 -11.77 -36.88 -23.12
N GLY A 487 -13.05 -37.05 -23.48
CA GLY A 487 -13.51 -38.14 -24.34
C GLY A 487 -13.30 -37.86 -25.83
N ASP A 488 -13.92 -38.68 -26.69
CA ASP A 488 -13.85 -38.50 -28.14
C ASP A 488 -14.49 -37.17 -28.59
N GLY A 489 -13.87 -36.49 -29.55
CA GLY A 489 -14.37 -35.27 -30.18
C GLY A 489 -13.87 -33.95 -29.58
N TRP A 490 -12.95 -33.99 -28.62
CA TRP A 490 -12.26 -32.79 -28.10
C TRP A 490 -10.98 -32.48 -28.88
N GLY A 491 -10.79 -31.20 -29.17
CA GLY A 491 -9.53 -30.62 -29.65
C GLY A 491 -8.94 -29.66 -28.62
N ARG A 492 -7.67 -29.32 -28.79
CA ARG A 492 -6.96 -28.31 -27.98
C ARG A 492 -6.49 -27.17 -28.87
N SER A 493 -6.60 -25.94 -28.39
CA SER A 493 -6.07 -24.75 -29.05
C SER A 493 -5.06 -24.09 -28.12
N GLU A 494 -3.80 -24.04 -28.55
CA GLU A 494 -2.67 -23.47 -27.78
C GLU A 494 -2.12 -22.19 -28.43
N ASN A 495 -1.35 -21.40 -27.69
CA ASN A 495 -0.71 -20.16 -28.15
C ASN A 495 -1.72 -19.13 -28.68
N ARG A 496 -2.89 -19.05 -28.04
CA ARG A 496 -3.90 -18.05 -28.37
C ARG A 496 -3.34 -16.69 -27.96
N ASN A 497 -3.23 -15.76 -28.92
CA ASN A 497 -2.66 -14.43 -28.71
C ASN A 497 -3.68 -13.50 -28.03
N MET A 498 -4.18 -13.96 -26.87
CA MET A 498 -5.36 -13.43 -26.15
C MET A 498 -5.12 -13.48 -24.63
N SER A 499 -3.91 -13.14 -24.17
CA SER A 499 -3.45 -13.28 -22.77
C SER A 499 -4.30 -12.62 -21.67
N ASN A 500 -5.34 -11.85 -22.05
CA ASN A 500 -6.26 -11.22 -21.11
C ASN A 500 -7.62 -11.95 -21.02
N PHE A 501 -7.82 -13.06 -21.76
CA PHE A 501 -9.14 -13.67 -21.95
C PHE A 501 -9.20 -15.19 -21.78
N ASP A 502 -8.07 -15.90 -21.76
CA ASP A 502 -7.99 -17.35 -21.59
C ASP A 502 -6.91 -17.64 -20.51
N TYR A 503 -7.16 -18.56 -19.58
CA TYR A 503 -6.14 -18.91 -18.58
C TYR A 503 -5.00 -19.67 -19.25
N MET A 504 -3.75 -19.27 -18.98
CA MET A 504 -2.53 -19.82 -19.64
C MET A 504 -2.47 -19.72 -21.18
N GLY A 505 -3.45 -19.10 -21.84
CA GLY A 505 -3.47 -18.85 -23.28
C GLY A 505 -3.82 -20.08 -24.12
N ASP A 506 -4.54 -21.04 -23.53
CA ASP A 506 -5.01 -22.26 -24.18
C ASP A 506 -6.45 -22.63 -23.76
N VAL A 507 -7.09 -23.49 -24.56
CA VAL A 507 -8.42 -24.06 -24.26
C VAL A 507 -8.56 -25.47 -24.85
N HIS A 508 -9.49 -26.24 -24.30
CA HIS A 508 -10.05 -27.44 -24.92
C HIS A 508 -11.44 -27.13 -25.46
N TYR A 509 -11.74 -27.64 -26.66
CA TYR A 509 -13.02 -27.39 -27.31
C TYR A 509 -13.61 -28.64 -27.95
N ALA A 510 -14.94 -28.69 -28.03
CA ALA A 510 -15.68 -29.70 -28.77
C ALA A 510 -16.74 -29.06 -29.68
N THR A 511 -16.93 -29.61 -30.88
CA THR A 511 -17.97 -29.20 -31.83
C THR A 511 -19.08 -30.24 -31.99
N GLU A 512 -18.83 -31.49 -31.62
CA GLU A 512 -19.79 -32.59 -31.76
C GLU A 512 -20.65 -32.73 -30.50
N ASN A 513 -21.98 -32.78 -30.66
CA ASN A 513 -22.87 -33.09 -29.55
C ASN A 513 -22.64 -34.54 -29.08
N GLY A 514 -22.60 -34.74 -27.77
CA GLY A 514 -22.24 -36.01 -27.14
C GLY A 514 -20.78 -36.11 -26.72
N SER A 515 -19.90 -35.19 -27.18
CA SER A 515 -18.56 -35.06 -26.62
C SER A 515 -18.63 -34.70 -25.15
N SER A 516 -17.87 -35.42 -24.33
CA SER A 516 -17.88 -35.27 -22.87
C SER A 516 -16.47 -35.27 -22.29
N LEU A 517 -16.32 -34.66 -21.11
CA LEU A 517 -15.13 -34.72 -20.29
C LEU A 517 -15.51 -35.15 -18.88
N ASN A 518 -14.55 -35.70 -18.14
CA ASN A 518 -14.68 -35.95 -16.71
C ASN A 518 -13.61 -35.16 -15.94
N VAL A 519 -13.95 -34.65 -14.77
CA VAL A 519 -13.04 -34.00 -13.83
C VAL A 519 -13.10 -34.77 -12.53
N GLU A 520 -11.97 -35.39 -12.16
CA GLU A 520 -11.83 -36.09 -10.88
C GLU A 520 -11.29 -35.12 -9.83
N PHE A 521 -12.04 -34.83 -8.78
CA PHE A 521 -11.62 -33.87 -7.75
C PHE A 521 -11.91 -34.37 -6.34
N SER A 522 -11.21 -33.80 -5.35
CA SER A 522 -11.53 -33.98 -3.94
C SER A 522 -11.89 -32.63 -3.36
N GLY A 523 -13.08 -32.50 -2.77
CA GLY A 523 -13.56 -31.26 -2.19
C GLY A 523 -15.05 -31.34 -1.84
N THR A 524 -15.66 -30.20 -1.57
CA THR A 524 -17.08 -30.04 -1.24
C THR A 524 -17.89 -29.44 -2.39
N GLY A 525 -17.24 -29.15 -3.51
CA GLY A 525 -17.88 -28.59 -4.69
C GLY A 525 -16.90 -28.26 -5.81
N ILE A 526 -17.43 -27.80 -6.95
CA ILE A 526 -16.67 -27.42 -8.13
C ILE A 526 -17.39 -26.34 -8.94
N GLU A 527 -16.65 -25.34 -9.42
CA GLU A 527 -17.08 -24.36 -10.40
C GLU A 527 -16.58 -24.74 -11.79
N VAL A 528 -17.41 -24.49 -12.80
CA VAL A 528 -17.11 -24.75 -14.21
C VAL A 528 -16.94 -23.42 -14.95
N VAL A 529 -15.79 -23.25 -15.60
CA VAL A 529 -15.46 -22.02 -16.34
C VAL A 529 -15.31 -22.34 -17.83
N LEU A 530 -16.22 -21.77 -18.63
CA LEU A 530 -16.25 -21.90 -20.09
C LEU A 530 -16.11 -20.53 -20.76
N GLU A 531 -15.88 -20.50 -22.08
CA GLU A 531 -16.03 -19.26 -22.81
C GLU A 531 -17.52 -18.92 -23.07
N LYS A 532 -17.84 -17.62 -23.08
CA LYS A 532 -19.18 -17.06 -23.38
C LYS A 532 -19.82 -17.58 -24.68
N ASN A 533 -19.01 -17.96 -25.66
CA ASN A 533 -19.48 -18.45 -26.96
C ASN A 533 -19.76 -19.96 -26.98
N SER A 534 -19.68 -20.63 -25.82
CA SER A 534 -20.07 -22.03 -25.68
C SER A 534 -21.57 -22.21 -25.89
N GLY A 535 -21.95 -23.41 -26.34
CA GLY A 535 -23.32 -23.80 -26.60
C GLY A 535 -24.04 -24.30 -25.35
N ILE A 536 -24.78 -25.39 -25.51
CA ILE A 536 -25.55 -26.01 -24.42
C ILE A 536 -24.74 -27.17 -23.86
N ILE A 537 -24.63 -27.21 -22.52
CA ILE A 537 -23.97 -28.27 -21.78
C ILE A 537 -24.94 -28.94 -20.80
N SER A 538 -24.76 -30.22 -20.54
CA SER A 538 -25.28 -30.90 -19.36
C SER A 538 -24.15 -31.27 -18.42
N ALA A 539 -24.43 -31.32 -17.12
CA ALA A 539 -23.48 -31.71 -16.09
C ALA A 539 -24.06 -32.83 -15.23
N ALA A 540 -23.20 -33.74 -14.75
CA ALA A 540 -23.54 -34.72 -13.75
C ALA A 540 -22.42 -34.86 -12.72
N ILE A 541 -22.76 -34.93 -11.43
CA ILE A 541 -21.82 -35.17 -10.33
C ILE A 541 -22.07 -36.56 -9.74
N ASP A 542 -21.06 -37.42 -9.69
CA ASP A 542 -21.17 -38.79 -9.15
C ASP A 542 -22.35 -39.59 -9.74
N GLY A 543 -22.68 -39.33 -11.01
CA GLY A 543 -23.80 -39.95 -11.72
C GLY A 543 -25.19 -39.33 -11.46
N THR A 544 -25.28 -38.22 -10.74
CA THR A 544 -26.50 -37.41 -10.55
C THR A 544 -26.53 -36.27 -11.55
N ASP A 545 -27.56 -36.22 -12.41
CA ASP A 545 -27.72 -35.21 -13.45
C ASP A 545 -28.19 -33.84 -12.90
N TYR A 546 -27.65 -32.77 -13.45
CA TYR A 546 -28.08 -31.38 -13.27
C TYR A 546 -28.81 -30.87 -14.52
N ASP A 547 -29.56 -29.77 -14.36
CA ASP A 547 -30.25 -29.10 -15.48
C ASP A 547 -29.27 -28.67 -16.58
N GLU A 548 -29.74 -28.70 -17.84
CA GLU A 548 -28.96 -28.22 -18.98
C GLU A 548 -28.74 -26.71 -18.88
N ILE A 549 -27.51 -26.27 -19.17
CA ILE A 549 -27.10 -24.87 -19.18
C ILE A 549 -26.91 -24.43 -20.62
N ASN A 550 -27.69 -23.43 -21.04
CA ASN A 550 -27.47 -22.73 -22.30
C ASN A 550 -26.55 -21.54 -22.07
N VAL A 551 -25.25 -21.71 -22.32
CA VAL A 551 -24.23 -20.70 -22.01
C VAL A 551 -24.46 -19.40 -22.80
N GLY A 552 -24.94 -19.50 -24.04
CA GLY A 552 -25.24 -18.34 -24.89
C GLY A 552 -26.42 -17.48 -24.43
N GLU A 553 -27.22 -17.94 -23.46
CA GLU A 553 -28.31 -17.15 -22.85
C GLU A 553 -27.88 -16.44 -21.55
N ILE A 554 -26.66 -16.69 -21.06
CA ILE A 554 -26.13 -16.03 -19.87
C ILE A 554 -25.73 -14.60 -20.25
N GLN A 555 -26.43 -13.60 -19.69
CA GLN A 555 -26.15 -12.20 -19.92
C GLN A 555 -25.01 -11.72 -19.03
N ASP A 556 -23.80 -11.59 -19.57
CA ASP A 556 -22.66 -11.00 -18.88
C ASP A 556 -22.12 -9.80 -19.70
N ALA A 557 -22.24 -8.61 -19.13
CA ALA A 557 -21.85 -7.34 -19.73
C ALA A 557 -20.34 -7.06 -19.70
N SER A 558 -19.55 -7.92 -19.03
CA SER A 558 -18.10 -7.78 -18.92
C SER A 558 -17.39 -7.99 -20.27
N GLY A 559 -16.23 -7.37 -20.43
CA GLY A 559 -15.33 -7.64 -21.55
C GLY A 559 -14.61 -8.99 -21.48
N ASP A 560 -14.72 -9.73 -20.36
CA ASP A 560 -14.09 -11.04 -20.17
C ASP A 560 -14.78 -12.08 -21.07
N ARG A 561 -14.00 -13.02 -21.62
CA ARG A 561 -14.55 -14.17 -22.37
C ARG A 561 -14.81 -15.37 -21.49
N ARG A 562 -14.19 -15.44 -20.31
CA ARG A 562 -14.39 -16.50 -19.33
C ARG A 562 -15.67 -16.24 -18.57
N LEU A 563 -16.41 -17.31 -18.37
CA LEU A 563 -17.70 -17.28 -17.71
C LEU A 563 -17.78 -18.47 -16.77
N THR A 564 -17.96 -18.20 -15.48
CA THR A 564 -18.35 -19.26 -14.54
C THR A 564 -19.80 -19.62 -14.85
N VAL A 565 -20.00 -20.74 -15.55
CA VAL A 565 -21.32 -21.15 -16.06
C VAL A 565 -22.12 -21.96 -15.03
N MET A 566 -21.43 -22.57 -14.07
CA MET A 566 -22.01 -23.44 -13.07
C MET A 566 -21.16 -23.45 -11.80
N GLU A 567 -21.82 -23.54 -10.65
CA GLU A 567 -21.22 -23.85 -9.35
C GLU A 567 -22.02 -24.99 -8.72
N ILE A 568 -21.36 -26.11 -8.43
CA ILE A 568 -21.92 -27.25 -7.69
C ILE A 568 -21.31 -27.23 -6.30
N SER A 569 -22.14 -27.17 -5.25
CA SER A 569 -21.71 -27.08 -3.86
C SER A 569 -22.51 -28.04 -2.95
N GLY A 570 -22.08 -28.17 -1.70
CA GLY A 570 -22.76 -28.99 -0.69
C GLY A 570 -22.53 -30.49 -0.85
N LEU A 571 -21.45 -30.88 -1.55
CA LEU A 571 -21.00 -32.26 -1.60
C LEU A 571 -20.30 -32.63 -0.28
N ALA A 572 -20.38 -33.90 0.11
CA ALA A 572 -19.65 -34.37 1.27
C ALA A 572 -18.14 -34.32 0.98
N ASN A 573 -17.35 -33.68 1.84
CA ASN A 573 -15.90 -33.56 1.63
C ASN A 573 -15.26 -34.94 1.30
N GLY A 574 -14.73 -35.07 0.09
CA GLY A 574 -14.19 -36.33 -0.42
C GLY A 574 -14.05 -36.31 -1.94
N SER A 575 -13.79 -37.50 -2.52
CA SER A 575 -13.59 -37.67 -3.96
C SER A 575 -14.91 -37.65 -4.72
N HIS A 576 -14.95 -36.89 -5.80
CA HIS A 576 -16.09 -36.70 -6.70
C HIS A 576 -15.66 -36.73 -8.16
N THR A 577 -16.60 -37.08 -9.04
CA THR A 577 -16.42 -37.03 -10.49
C THR A 577 -17.48 -36.13 -11.11
N LEU A 578 -17.05 -35.01 -11.69
CA LEU A 578 -17.89 -34.17 -12.55
C LEU A 578 -17.80 -34.68 -13.99
N LYS A 579 -18.93 -34.92 -14.65
CA LYS A 579 -19.02 -35.14 -16.09
C LYS A 579 -19.73 -33.99 -16.78
N LEU A 580 -19.07 -33.35 -17.74
CA LEU A 580 -19.70 -32.37 -18.64
C LEU A 580 -19.93 -32.98 -20.01
N THR A 581 -21.08 -32.74 -20.61
CA THR A 581 -21.43 -33.20 -21.96
C THR A 581 -21.96 -32.04 -22.78
N LYS A 582 -21.41 -31.85 -23.99
CA LYS A 582 -21.96 -30.91 -24.96
C LYS A 582 -23.26 -31.48 -25.54
N THR A 583 -24.36 -30.76 -25.42
CA THR A 583 -25.68 -31.20 -25.92
C THR A 583 -26.26 -30.32 -27.03
N GLY A 584 -25.76 -29.09 -27.20
CA GLY A 584 -26.20 -28.17 -28.27
C GLY A 584 -25.23 -27.02 -28.58
N GLY A 585 -25.56 -26.20 -29.58
CA GLY A 585 -24.75 -25.07 -30.07
C GLY A 585 -23.53 -25.46 -30.93
N ASP A 586 -22.78 -24.48 -31.44
CA ASP A 586 -21.65 -24.75 -32.36
C ASP A 586 -20.38 -25.23 -31.65
N TRP A 587 -20.11 -24.72 -30.45
CA TRP A 587 -18.88 -25.01 -29.69
C TRP A 587 -19.20 -25.36 -28.23
N CYS A 588 -18.28 -26.01 -27.54
CA CYS A 588 -18.17 -26.05 -26.09
C CYS A 588 -16.69 -25.79 -25.83
N ILE A 589 -16.34 -24.71 -25.14
CA ILE A 589 -14.96 -24.26 -24.99
C ILE A 589 -14.68 -24.14 -23.49
N VAL A 590 -13.82 -25.01 -22.99
CA VAL A 590 -13.46 -25.15 -21.58
C VAL A 590 -12.14 -24.44 -21.35
N ASP A 591 -12.14 -23.52 -20.38
CA ASP A 591 -10.96 -22.76 -19.96
C ASP A 591 -10.46 -23.24 -18.58
N GLY A 592 -11.36 -23.72 -17.71
CA GLY A 592 -10.92 -24.36 -16.47
C GLY A 592 -11.99 -24.61 -15.42
N PHE A 593 -11.53 -24.90 -14.21
CA PHE A 593 -12.36 -25.28 -13.05
C PHE A 593 -11.80 -24.68 -11.76
N ILE A 594 -12.64 -24.59 -10.72
CA ILE A 594 -12.23 -24.23 -9.35
C ILE A 594 -12.88 -25.23 -8.38
N ILE A 595 -12.11 -25.86 -7.48
CA ILE A 595 -12.64 -26.78 -6.45
C ILE A 595 -12.97 -25.99 -5.19
N LEU A 596 -14.11 -26.31 -4.57
CA LEU A 596 -14.55 -25.77 -3.27
C LEU A 596 -14.13 -26.74 -2.14
N ASN A 597 -13.69 -26.23 -0.98
CA ASN A 597 -13.27 -27.04 0.18
C ASN A 597 -13.90 -26.55 1.53
N GLU A 598 -13.94 -27.41 2.55
CA GLU A 598 -14.39 -27.10 3.93
C GLU A 598 -13.18 -26.88 4.88
N GLY A 599 -13.14 -25.73 5.59
CA GLY A 599 -12.32 -25.53 6.81
C GLY A 599 -10.81 -25.31 6.63
N GLY A 600 -10.26 -24.27 7.30
CA GLY A 600 -8.88 -23.75 7.18
C GLY A 600 -7.80 -24.70 6.62
N SER A 601 -7.20 -24.33 5.49
CA SER A 601 -6.01 -24.95 4.86
C SER A 601 -5.72 -26.41 5.25
N THR A 602 -6.51 -27.37 4.76
CA THR A 602 -6.13 -28.79 4.79
C THR A 602 -5.79 -29.29 3.39
N PHE A 603 -4.49 -29.49 3.21
CA PHE A 603 -3.78 -30.36 2.28
C PHE A 603 -4.61 -31.51 1.68
N ASN A 604 -4.45 -31.72 0.36
CA ASN A 604 -4.87 -32.93 -0.34
C ASN A 604 -4.46 -34.18 0.45
N GLU A 605 -5.34 -35.18 0.51
CA GLU A 605 -4.97 -36.53 0.96
C GLU A 605 -3.92 -37.12 0.00
N GLY A 606 -2.67 -37.03 0.43
CA GLY A 606 -1.52 -37.68 -0.18
C GLY A 606 -0.51 -38.01 0.91
N ILE A 607 0.04 -39.23 0.89
CA ILE A 607 1.14 -39.60 1.79
C ILE A 607 2.42 -38.93 1.27
N TYR A 608 2.91 -37.93 1.98
CA TYR A 608 4.22 -37.33 1.68
C TYR A 608 5.30 -38.02 2.52
N GLU A 609 6.32 -38.56 1.85
CA GLU A 609 7.43 -39.28 2.49
C GLU A 609 8.73 -38.46 2.40
N LEU A 610 9.32 -38.12 3.54
CA LEU A 610 10.65 -37.51 3.66
C LEU A 610 11.64 -38.56 4.18
N SER A 611 12.65 -38.94 3.39
CA SER A 611 13.63 -39.97 3.76
C SER A 611 15.00 -39.41 4.11
N ASN A 612 15.57 -39.85 5.22
CA ASN A 612 16.95 -39.56 5.62
C ASN A 612 17.87 -40.66 5.07
N LEU A 613 18.79 -40.29 4.16
CA LEU A 613 19.66 -41.25 3.47
C LEU A 613 20.84 -41.78 4.32
N ASP A 614 21.17 -41.14 5.45
CA ASP A 614 22.23 -41.62 6.34
C ASP A 614 21.78 -42.81 7.21
N ASN A 615 20.47 -42.94 7.46
CA ASN A 615 19.93 -43.99 8.33
C ASN A 615 18.71 -44.73 7.76
N GLY A 616 18.25 -44.36 6.57
CA GLY A 616 17.13 -45.00 5.86
C GLY A 616 15.75 -44.75 6.48
N LYS A 617 15.61 -43.82 7.42
CA LYS A 617 14.32 -43.54 8.08
C LYS A 617 13.44 -42.63 7.24
N VAL A 618 12.13 -42.85 7.30
CA VAL A 618 11.10 -42.13 6.53
C VAL A 618 10.15 -41.41 7.47
N LEU A 619 9.93 -40.12 7.25
CA LEU A 619 8.89 -39.31 7.88
C LEU A 619 7.66 -39.36 6.97
N SER A 620 6.58 -39.97 7.45
CA SER A 620 5.30 -40.06 6.74
C SER A 620 4.32 -39.07 7.37
N LEU A 621 3.76 -38.18 6.56
CA LEU A 621 2.79 -37.18 6.98
C LEU A 621 1.38 -37.64 6.59
N ASN A 622 0.51 -37.82 7.59
CA ASN A 622 -0.93 -37.91 7.42
C ASN A 622 -1.61 -36.96 8.40
N ASN A 623 -2.68 -36.29 7.95
CA ASN A 623 -3.31 -35.08 8.52
C ASN A 623 -3.81 -35.13 9.98
N THR A 624 -3.49 -36.16 10.76
CA THR A 624 -3.91 -36.27 12.17
C THR A 624 -2.84 -36.78 13.14
N GLU A 625 -1.72 -37.35 12.69
CA GLU A 625 -0.64 -37.81 13.58
C GLU A 625 0.72 -37.86 12.86
N ILE A 626 1.76 -37.30 13.50
CA ILE A 626 3.16 -37.62 13.15
C ILE A 626 3.48 -38.94 13.84
N THR A 627 3.42 -40.06 13.11
CA THR A 627 3.98 -41.31 13.62
C THR A 627 5.46 -41.37 13.26
N THR A 628 6.32 -40.96 14.19
CA THR A 628 7.73 -41.35 14.12
C THR A 628 7.81 -42.86 14.29
N THR A 629 8.38 -43.57 13.34
CA THR A 629 9.01 -44.86 13.67
C THR A 629 10.39 -44.53 14.25
N ASP A 630 10.35 -44.12 15.52
CA ASP A 630 11.42 -43.74 16.46
C ASP A 630 12.63 -42.95 15.93
N GLU A 631 12.62 -41.66 16.31
CA GLU A 631 13.76 -40.73 16.51
C GLU A 631 14.64 -40.36 15.30
N CYS A 632 14.32 -39.21 14.69
CA CYS A 632 15.25 -38.39 13.91
C CYS A 632 16.07 -37.50 14.87
N ALA A 633 17.28 -37.90 15.21
CA ALA A 633 18.20 -37.07 15.99
C ALA A 633 19.04 -36.18 15.06
N GLY A 634 18.82 -34.86 15.14
CA GLY A 634 19.61 -33.84 14.44
C GLY A 634 19.12 -32.42 14.74
N ALA A 635 19.71 -31.80 15.77
CA ALA A 635 19.39 -30.51 16.41
C ALA A 635 18.04 -30.46 17.17
N ASP A 636 18.11 -30.68 18.49
CA ASP A 636 16.97 -30.69 19.41
C ASP A 636 15.97 -29.55 19.15
N ASN A 637 14.69 -29.94 19.05
CA ASN A 637 13.49 -29.11 19.02
C ASN A 637 13.16 -28.32 17.75
N GLN A 638 13.89 -28.38 16.64
CA GLN A 638 13.46 -27.64 15.45
C GLN A 638 12.24 -28.28 14.77
N LYS A 639 11.18 -27.49 14.59
CA LYS A 639 9.98 -27.83 13.82
C LYS A 639 9.99 -27.00 12.54
N TRP A 640 9.71 -27.60 11.39
CA TRP A 640 9.72 -26.91 10.10
C TRP A 640 8.38 -27.10 9.40
N ILE A 641 7.91 -26.03 8.75
CA ILE A 641 6.69 -25.95 7.97
C ILE A 641 7.10 -25.72 6.52
N LEU A 642 6.56 -26.52 5.61
CA LEU A 642 6.69 -26.28 4.18
C LEU A 642 5.52 -25.41 3.73
N ASP A 643 5.82 -24.23 3.22
CA ASP A 643 4.87 -23.21 2.80
C ASP A 643 5.00 -23.02 1.28
N TYR A 644 3.90 -23.16 0.56
CA TYR A 644 3.89 -23.05 -0.91
C TYR A 644 3.45 -21.64 -1.29
N VAL A 645 4.35 -20.89 -1.91
CA VAL A 645 4.13 -19.47 -2.25
C VAL A 645 3.39 -19.35 -3.58
N ASP A 646 3.73 -20.20 -4.54
CA ASP A 646 3.05 -20.36 -5.82
C ASP A 646 3.41 -21.73 -6.45
N ASN A 647 2.94 -21.98 -7.68
CA ASN A 647 3.15 -23.24 -8.41
C ASN A 647 4.63 -23.58 -8.72
N ALA A 648 5.58 -22.68 -8.42
CA ALA A 648 6.99 -22.90 -8.71
C ALA A 648 7.93 -22.55 -7.54
N ASN A 649 7.46 -21.83 -6.52
CA ASN A 649 8.26 -21.40 -5.37
C ASN A 649 7.74 -22.01 -4.06
N PHE A 650 8.64 -22.55 -3.25
CA PHE A 650 8.33 -23.01 -1.90
C PHE A 650 9.28 -22.41 -0.86
N ARG A 651 8.75 -22.27 0.35
CA ARG A 651 9.43 -21.75 1.53
C ARG A 651 9.51 -22.83 2.60
N LEU A 652 10.68 -22.96 3.20
CA LEU A 652 10.85 -23.73 4.43
C LEU A 652 10.89 -22.76 5.60
N ILE A 653 9.87 -22.82 6.46
CA ILE A 653 9.70 -21.92 7.60
C ILE A 653 10.04 -22.68 8.88
N ASN A 654 10.93 -22.12 9.70
CA ASN A 654 11.15 -22.65 11.03
C ASN A 654 9.95 -22.28 11.93
N ALA A 655 9.20 -23.27 12.40
CA ALA A 655 7.99 -23.07 13.18
C ALA A 655 8.23 -22.44 14.57
N GLN A 656 9.49 -22.37 15.02
CA GLN A 656 9.84 -21.73 16.29
C GLN A 656 10.33 -20.29 16.13
N THR A 657 11.01 -19.98 15.03
CA THR A 657 11.60 -18.65 14.80
C THR A 657 10.86 -17.82 13.76
N GLY A 658 9.95 -18.42 12.98
CA GLY A 658 9.19 -17.76 11.91
C GLY A 658 10.02 -17.39 10.68
N MET A 659 11.33 -17.69 10.68
CA MET A 659 12.21 -17.36 9.57
C MET A 659 12.09 -18.37 8.42
N ALA A 660 12.04 -17.86 7.19
CA ALA A 660 11.78 -18.64 5.98
C ALA A 660 13.01 -18.65 5.04
N VAL A 661 13.24 -19.78 4.35
CA VAL A 661 14.17 -19.88 3.22
C VAL A 661 13.35 -20.08 1.94
N SER A 662 13.46 -19.15 0.99
CA SER A 662 12.73 -19.19 -0.29
C SER A 662 13.56 -19.84 -1.39
N LEU A 663 12.96 -20.77 -2.14
CA LEU A 663 13.56 -21.43 -3.30
C LEU A 663 12.81 -21.02 -4.59
N GLY A 664 13.57 -20.59 -5.61
CA GLY A 664 13.05 -20.04 -6.87
C GLY A 664 12.54 -21.08 -7.89
N SER A 665 11.64 -20.64 -8.77
CA SER A 665 10.91 -21.39 -9.80
C SER A 665 11.73 -22.11 -10.86
N ASP A 666 13.00 -21.72 -11.04
CA ASP A 666 13.92 -22.41 -11.94
C ASP A 666 14.58 -23.63 -11.30
N ASN A 667 14.24 -23.91 -10.03
CA ASN A 667 14.95 -24.83 -9.16
C ASN A 667 16.46 -24.64 -9.37
N ARG A 668 16.97 -23.40 -9.47
CA ARG A 668 18.36 -23.04 -9.87
C ARG A 668 18.90 -21.81 -9.12
N SER A 669 18.06 -20.96 -8.56
CA SER A 669 18.45 -19.75 -7.82
C SER A 669 17.99 -19.75 -6.35
N LEU A 670 18.88 -19.32 -5.44
CA LEU A 670 18.57 -18.92 -4.06
C LEU A 670 18.27 -17.41 -4.11
N VAL A 671 17.06 -17.00 -3.71
CA VAL A 671 16.61 -15.60 -3.85
C VAL A 671 17.08 -14.71 -2.68
N GLN A 672 17.70 -15.27 -1.65
CA GLN A 672 18.34 -14.50 -0.57
C GLN A 672 19.64 -15.15 -0.12
N GLU A 673 20.77 -14.46 -0.31
CA GLU A 673 22.06 -14.89 0.20
C GLU A 673 22.10 -14.75 1.74
N LYS A 674 22.42 -15.88 2.41
CA LYS A 674 22.82 -15.99 3.82
C LYS A 674 21.78 -15.57 4.86
N ILE A 675 20.86 -16.48 5.17
CA ILE A 675 19.98 -16.36 6.33
C ILE A 675 20.57 -17.20 7.47
N ASP A 676 21.03 -16.53 8.54
CA ASP A 676 21.32 -17.18 9.82
C ASP A 676 19.98 -17.52 10.49
N VAL A 677 19.47 -18.73 10.27
CA VAL A 677 18.13 -19.16 10.73
C VAL A 677 18.10 -19.58 12.20
N ASN A 678 19.20 -19.38 12.94
CA ASN A 678 19.24 -19.49 14.39
C ASN A 678 20.48 -18.77 14.95
N SER A 679 20.57 -18.49 16.25
CA SER A 679 21.69 -17.77 16.90
C SER A 679 23.09 -18.43 16.83
N LYS A 680 23.36 -19.34 15.89
CA LYS A 680 24.57 -20.18 15.82
C LYS A 680 25.30 -20.22 14.46
N LYS A 681 25.08 -19.28 13.52
CA LYS A 681 25.88 -19.13 12.27
C LYS A 681 25.86 -20.36 11.36
N GLN A 682 24.66 -20.80 10.98
CA GLN A 682 24.47 -21.86 9.98
C GLN A 682 24.23 -21.27 8.58
N ILE A 683 24.87 -21.84 7.56
CA ILE A 683 24.74 -21.44 6.15
C ILE A 683 24.21 -22.62 5.36
N TRP A 684 23.11 -22.42 4.63
CA TRP A 684 22.54 -23.43 3.74
C TRP A 684 22.96 -23.17 2.29
N GLN A 685 23.41 -24.22 1.62
CA GLN A 685 23.82 -24.19 0.21
C GLN A 685 23.27 -25.39 -0.54
N ARG A 686 23.03 -25.22 -1.84
CA ARG A 686 22.57 -26.32 -2.69
C ARG A 686 23.74 -26.99 -3.41
N VAL A 687 23.76 -28.32 -3.46
CA VAL A 687 24.80 -29.13 -4.11
C VAL A 687 24.17 -30.13 -5.08
N LYS A 688 24.77 -30.33 -6.27
CA LYS A 688 24.24 -31.27 -7.27
C LYS A 688 24.62 -32.71 -6.91
N SER A 689 23.64 -33.62 -6.94
CA SER A 689 23.85 -35.06 -6.70
C SER A 689 24.71 -35.67 -7.80
N THR A 690 25.57 -36.62 -7.45
CA THR A 690 26.27 -37.48 -8.41
C THR A 690 25.46 -38.71 -8.82
N ALA A 691 24.33 -38.98 -8.16
CA ALA A 691 23.54 -40.20 -8.34
C ALA A 691 22.46 -40.13 -9.44
N GLY A 692 22.10 -38.93 -9.92
CA GLY A 692 21.06 -38.77 -10.95
C GLY A 692 21.13 -37.43 -11.70
N ALA A 693 20.62 -37.40 -12.93
CA ALA A 693 20.73 -36.23 -13.83
C ALA A 693 20.01 -34.96 -13.32
N ASN A 694 19.06 -35.11 -12.39
CA ASN A 694 18.20 -34.03 -11.88
C ASN A 694 18.06 -34.01 -10.33
N GLU A 695 18.99 -34.63 -9.60
CA GLU A 695 18.95 -34.65 -8.14
C GLU A 695 19.84 -33.55 -7.55
N TYR A 696 19.34 -32.88 -6.50
CA TYR A 696 20.08 -31.84 -5.77
C TYR A 696 19.88 -32.00 -4.26
N TRP A 697 20.91 -31.64 -3.51
CA TRP A 697 21.04 -31.79 -2.07
C TRP A 697 21.02 -30.40 -1.45
N LEU A 698 20.33 -30.23 -0.32
CA LEU A 698 20.44 -29.03 0.49
C LEU A 698 21.40 -29.30 1.65
N MET A 699 22.57 -28.67 1.60
CA MET A 699 23.64 -28.85 2.57
C MET A 699 23.68 -27.69 3.57
N ASN A 700 23.66 -28.01 4.86
CA ASN A 700 23.95 -27.08 5.93
C ASN A 700 25.46 -27.07 6.22
N SER A 701 26.07 -25.89 6.31
CA SER A 701 27.46 -25.66 6.68
C SER A 701 27.54 -24.76 7.90
N MET A 702 28.40 -25.07 8.86
CA MET A 702 28.62 -24.20 10.03
C MET A 702 29.84 -23.31 9.83
N LEU A 703 29.73 -22.06 10.28
CA LEU A 703 30.86 -21.14 10.37
C LEU A 703 31.60 -21.35 11.69
N GLY A 704 32.86 -21.78 11.61
CA GLY A 704 33.76 -21.84 12.76
C GLY A 704 33.95 -20.48 13.42
N LYS A 705 34.38 -20.47 14.69
CA LYS A 705 34.67 -19.22 15.43
C LYS A 705 35.72 -18.32 14.77
N ASP A 706 36.51 -18.87 13.85
CA ASP A 706 37.58 -18.24 13.08
C ASP A 706 37.19 -17.83 11.65
N GLY A 707 35.94 -18.06 11.23
CA GLY A 707 35.49 -17.76 9.87
C GLY A 707 35.61 -18.94 8.88
N THR A 708 36.11 -20.09 9.32
CA THR A 708 36.30 -21.26 8.45
C THR A 708 34.96 -21.95 8.16
N LEU A 709 34.69 -22.25 6.87
CA LEU A 709 33.48 -22.91 6.42
C LEU A 709 33.65 -24.44 6.50
N PHE A 710 32.85 -25.13 7.29
CA PHE A 710 32.83 -26.60 7.33
C PHE A 710 31.66 -27.11 6.46
N ALA A 711 31.97 -27.77 5.34
CA ALA A 711 31.00 -28.51 4.53
C ALA A 711 31.38 -30.00 4.55
N GLN A 712 30.44 -30.88 4.92
CA GLN A 712 30.68 -32.32 5.01
C GLN A 712 30.18 -33.01 3.74
N ILE A 713 31.10 -33.49 2.90
CA ILE A 713 30.80 -34.43 1.82
C ILE A 713 31.64 -35.67 2.09
N ASP A 714 30.95 -36.78 2.33
CA ASP A 714 31.45 -38.15 2.56
C ASP A 714 32.24 -38.44 3.86
N GLY A 715 31.75 -39.46 4.59
CA GLY A 715 32.55 -40.41 5.38
C GLY A 715 33.28 -39.93 6.64
N GLU A 716 32.73 -40.29 7.80
CA GLU A 716 33.32 -40.36 9.16
C GLU A 716 33.57 -39.06 9.97
N TYR A 717 32.80 -38.95 11.08
CA TYR A 717 33.01 -38.28 12.38
C TYR A 717 33.41 -36.78 12.39
N ASP A 718 32.80 -35.85 13.15
CA ASP A 718 32.11 -35.94 14.44
C ASP A 718 31.23 -34.65 14.65
N GLY A 719 29.94 -34.80 14.95
CA GLY A 719 29.13 -33.77 15.64
C GLY A 719 28.34 -32.71 14.82
N ASN A 720 27.03 -32.94 14.72
CA ASN A 720 25.93 -31.96 14.60
C ASN A 720 25.80 -31.10 13.31
N GLY A 721 25.53 -31.75 12.17
CA GLY A 721 24.90 -31.09 11.01
C GLY A 721 24.13 -32.11 10.18
N GLY A 722 22.80 -31.96 10.06
CA GLY A 722 21.96 -32.82 9.23
C GLY A 722 21.79 -32.23 7.83
N GLY A 723 22.00 -33.02 6.78
CA GLY A 723 21.61 -32.69 5.41
C GLY A 723 20.18 -33.15 5.13
N VAL A 724 19.42 -32.37 4.34
CA VAL A 724 18.07 -32.75 3.88
C VAL A 724 18.12 -32.98 2.37
N ALA A 725 17.66 -34.14 1.93
CA ALA A 725 17.46 -34.46 0.52
C ALA A 725 15.96 -34.47 0.21
N MET A 726 15.55 -33.75 -0.84
CA MET A 726 14.17 -33.78 -1.36
C MET A 726 14.15 -34.55 -2.67
N TRP A 727 13.21 -35.49 -2.80
CA TRP A 727 12.96 -36.26 -4.03
C TRP A 727 11.62 -35.87 -4.64
N TYR A 728 11.55 -35.81 -5.97
CA TYR A 728 10.31 -35.67 -6.74
C TYR A 728 10.12 -36.92 -7.61
N TYR A 729 9.05 -37.69 -7.37
CA TYR A 729 8.68 -38.84 -8.20
C TYR A 729 7.50 -38.47 -9.11
N SER A 730 7.70 -38.53 -10.43
CA SER A 730 6.63 -38.56 -11.43
C SER A 730 6.20 -40.02 -11.62
N THR A 731 4.95 -40.35 -11.32
CA THR A 731 4.42 -41.70 -11.50
C THR A 731 4.13 -41.97 -12.98
N SER A 732 5.17 -42.35 -13.71
CA SER A 732 5.00 -43.21 -14.88
C SER A 732 4.85 -44.66 -14.37
N ILE A 733 3.66 -45.25 -14.53
CA ILE A 733 3.45 -46.68 -14.27
C ILE A 733 4.25 -47.44 -15.34
N ILE A 734 5.43 -47.95 -14.98
CA ILE A 734 6.10 -49.01 -15.73
C ILE A 734 5.64 -50.34 -15.13
N SER A 735 4.89 -51.08 -15.92
CA SER A 735 4.52 -52.46 -15.67
C SER A 735 5.76 -53.38 -15.68
N SER A 736 5.66 -54.49 -14.94
CA SER A 736 6.55 -55.67 -14.90
C SER A 736 7.62 -55.77 -13.80
N GLY A 737 7.29 -56.53 -12.75
CA GLY A 737 8.04 -57.66 -12.19
C GLY A 737 9.56 -57.61 -11.97
N VAL A 738 9.93 -57.76 -10.67
CA VAL A 738 10.97 -58.69 -10.14
C VAL A 738 12.46 -58.26 -10.18
N LEU A 739 12.98 -57.97 -8.97
CA LEU A 739 14.30 -58.30 -8.34
C LEU A 739 15.64 -58.02 -9.05
N ARG A 740 16.53 -57.23 -8.41
CA ARG A 740 17.76 -57.73 -7.70
C ARG A 740 18.61 -56.64 -7.02
N MET A 741 19.10 -56.98 -5.82
CA MET A 741 20.22 -56.38 -5.07
C MET A 741 21.57 -56.55 -5.79
N GLN A 742 22.55 -55.64 -5.60
CA GLN A 742 23.81 -55.84 -4.84
C GLN A 742 24.90 -54.81 -5.19
N GLU A 743 25.45 -54.21 -4.14
CA GLU A 743 26.88 -54.07 -3.78
C GLU A 743 27.98 -53.74 -4.84
N LYS A 744 28.59 -52.56 -4.63
CA LYS A 744 29.98 -52.37 -4.09
C LYS A 744 31.19 -52.35 -5.05
N ILE A 745 32.12 -51.47 -4.66
CA ILE A 745 33.61 -51.46 -4.80
C ILE A 745 34.22 -50.52 -5.86
N LEU A 746 34.78 -49.43 -5.30
CA LEU A 746 36.09 -48.77 -5.53
C LEU A 746 36.70 -48.72 -6.93
N PHE A 747 37.01 -47.51 -7.39
CA PHE A 747 38.38 -46.96 -7.34
C PHE A 747 38.36 -45.44 -7.16
#